data_AF-A0A9X3EZK0-F1
#
_entry.id   AF-A0A9X3EZK0-F1
#
_cell.length_a   1.000
_cell.length_b   1.000
_cell.length_c   1.000
_cell.angle_alpha   90.00
_cell.angle_beta   90.00
_cell.angle_gamma   90.00
#
_symmetry.space_group_name_H-M   'P 1'
#
loop_
_entity.id
_entity.type
_entity.pdbx_description
1 polymer ?
#
loop_
_entity_poly.entity_id
_entity_poly.type
_entity_poly.pdbx_seq_one_letter_code
_entity_poly.pdbx_strand_id
1 'polypeptide(L)'
;MTTRDDIRLGERDDAAFEPAGRALLSALLRELGGWTPMRAPGREWLRLDMPAQGGAIEVPLARPAGVGRIAAGQARWRDAAGASEPLPLARLIARLVEEPAVAAALGLSSGPGLDRFVARVRASAANLEATLAARAADLDALFTGPLGFIEAEQGLLLGHSVHPAPRLREGLGDGDEALVPELRGRTPLCVWAVRRERLLHGGDDAHALLARLIASDPAWAAQAAAAGPEFVLLPLHPLQHRALQGEPALDGGRRRGDLVPLGPLGRAWSVTSSLRTLHADGAPFMLKQSLPVRLTNSRRTLSLAELDRGLLLGRILGDTDAPLPRHPDFHILREPAWFGLRDDANQPGPSVSFFALRDNPFRADQPAEMLATLLQDDPRSGRSRLVLRLERAAAQLGVRPIALAEKWFERFLAVVFAPIVAAQAELGLLLSAHQQNLVIGLADDGLTPTRAWFRDAQGTAYTDLALRRHGERVPGLERAVFRSPLAERVWAYSVVINGVFNTVASLAMIPGLDQGLLLEHLRACLLGLRAQEPADPRAIDYLLKSPELWTKANVRCFASGVDEVSLADPLTIYRAIPSPLHRPPVDLPAPTSGRAADFAGGDAQVELAQITPSQFTGDVDGAHAFTLTLADGHATVAWDHPFDARARDLLSDRLFTGRLGLRHLAHVQRTSAKSSPARPSISARCGTTAASGCRRLPRSPRPARSSTRCAGTTATRCCTAATAPPSIAPSACAASTWRATSTCSARG
;
A
#
# COMPACT_ATOMS: atom_id res chain seq x y z
N MET A 1 -43.80 -0.97 -28.46
CA MET A 1 -43.03 -1.81 -27.52
C MET A 1 -41.73 -2.18 -28.21
N THR A 2 -40.74 -1.31 -28.08
CA THR A 2 -39.37 -1.53 -28.55
C THR A 2 -38.53 -1.85 -27.31
N THR A 3 -37.85 -2.98 -27.38
CA THR A 3 -36.90 -3.51 -26.41
C THR A 3 -35.85 -2.44 -26.09
N ARG A 4 -35.80 -2.01 -24.83
CA ARG A 4 -34.69 -1.21 -24.29
C ARG A 4 -33.45 -2.09 -24.27
N ASP A 5 -32.40 -1.62 -24.92
CA ASP A 5 -31.06 -2.18 -24.89
C ASP A 5 -30.56 -2.30 -23.45
N ASP A 6 -30.40 -3.53 -22.97
CA ASP A 6 -29.63 -3.89 -21.80
C ASP A 6 -28.15 -3.66 -22.10
N ILE A 7 -27.67 -2.41 -21.97
CA ILE A 7 -26.24 -2.14 -21.88
C ILE A 7 -25.77 -2.67 -20.52
N ARG A 8 -25.22 -3.88 -20.51
CA ARG A 8 -24.49 -4.42 -19.36
C ARG A 8 -23.33 -3.48 -19.02
N LEU A 9 -23.38 -2.88 -17.84
CA LEU A 9 -22.27 -2.14 -17.23
C LEU A 9 -21.05 -3.08 -17.07
N GLY A 10 -20.21 -3.14 -18.11
CA GLY A 10 -19.04 -4.02 -18.15
C GLY A 10 -18.48 -4.28 -19.55
N GLU A 11 -19.27 -4.14 -20.61
CA GLU A 11 -18.77 -4.21 -21.98
C GLU A 11 -18.15 -2.85 -22.37
N ARG A 12 -16.83 -2.86 -22.56
CA ARG A 12 -16.09 -1.70 -23.07
C ARG A 12 -16.45 -1.49 -24.53
N ASP A 13 -16.65 -0.22 -24.89
CA ASP A 13 -16.50 0.29 -26.25
C ASP A 13 -15.10 -0.15 -26.78
N ASP A 14 -15.06 -0.80 -27.94
CA ASP A 14 -13.92 -1.55 -28.51
C ASP A 14 -12.64 -0.69 -28.71
N ALA A 15 -11.91 -0.44 -27.62
CA ALA A 15 -10.54 0.07 -27.64
C ALA A 15 -9.67 -0.80 -26.72
N ALA A 16 -8.64 -1.42 -27.32
CA ALA A 16 -7.70 -2.32 -26.65
C ALA A 16 -7.13 -1.67 -25.37
N PHE A 17 -7.08 -2.43 -24.27
CA PHE A 17 -6.37 -1.99 -23.08
C PHE A 17 -4.88 -1.81 -23.40
N GLU A 18 -4.36 -0.59 -23.23
CA GLU A 18 -2.97 -0.27 -23.49
C GLU A 18 -2.29 0.09 -22.16
N PRO A 19 -1.58 -0.86 -21.50
CA PRO A 19 -1.16 -0.68 -20.11
C PRO A 19 -0.17 0.47 -19.89
N ALA A 20 0.78 0.66 -20.83
CA ALA A 20 1.81 1.69 -20.73
C ALA A 20 1.19 3.10 -20.91
N GLY A 21 0.33 3.27 -21.90
CA GLY A 21 -0.49 4.47 -22.10
C GLY A 21 -1.34 4.79 -20.88
N ARG A 22 -2.03 3.81 -20.29
CA ARG A 22 -2.83 4.05 -19.06
C ARG A 22 -1.98 4.54 -17.90
N ALA A 23 -0.77 4.00 -17.70
CA ALA A 23 0.12 4.44 -16.63
C ALA A 23 0.61 5.88 -16.83
N LEU A 24 0.97 6.23 -18.07
CA LEU A 24 1.35 7.59 -18.47
C LEU A 24 0.17 8.56 -18.28
N LEU A 25 -1.00 8.24 -18.82
CA LEU A 25 -2.21 9.06 -18.72
C LEU A 25 -2.62 9.27 -17.26
N SER A 26 -2.62 8.21 -16.44
CA SER A 26 -2.94 8.31 -15.00
C SER A 26 -1.97 9.25 -14.26
N ALA A 27 -0.70 9.33 -14.70
CA ALA A 27 0.25 10.28 -14.15
C ALA A 27 0.00 11.71 -14.65
N LEU A 28 -0.22 11.89 -15.96
CA LEU A 28 -0.50 13.19 -16.57
C LEU A 28 -1.76 13.84 -15.99
N LEU A 29 -2.84 13.07 -15.78
CA LEU A 29 -4.08 13.56 -15.17
C LEU A 29 -3.88 14.14 -13.76
N ARG A 30 -2.81 13.74 -13.05
CA ARG A 30 -2.47 14.27 -11.71
C ARG A 30 -1.53 15.47 -11.75
N GLU A 31 -0.81 15.67 -12.86
CA GLU A 31 0.34 16.58 -12.94
C GLU A 31 0.14 17.77 -13.88
N LEU A 32 -0.80 17.63 -14.81
CA LEU A 32 -1.18 18.65 -15.78
C LEU A 32 -2.54 19.22 -15.43
N GLY A 33 -2.64 20.55 -15.49
CA GLY A 33 -3.93 21.25 -15.55
C GLY A 33 -4.46 21.33 -16.99
N GLY A 34 -5.58 22.02 -17.18
CA GLY A 34 -6.16 22.24 -18.52
C GLY A 34 -7.08 21.12 -19.04
N TRP A 35 -7.37 20.12 -18.20
CA TRP A 35 -8.35 19.08 -18.53
C TRP A 35 -9.78 19.60 -18.41
N THR A 36 -10.55 19.46 -19.49
CA THR A 36 -11.98 19.76 -19.53
C THR A 36 -12.79 18.47 -19.37
N PRO A 37 -13.67 18.35 -18.37
CA PRO A 37 -14.53 17.18 -18.22
C PRO A 37 -15.62 17.17 -19.27
N MET A 38 -15.79 16.00 -19.89
CA MET A 38 -16.79 15.75 -20.92
C MET A 38 -17.68 14.57 -20.51
N ARG A 39 -18.98 14.67 -20.80
CA ARG A 39 -19.98 13.66 -20.44
C ARG A 39 -20.94 13.43 -21.60
N ALA A 40 -21.28 12.17 -21.81
CA ALA A 40 -22.37 11.70 -22.66
C ALA A 40 -23.04 10.49 -21.96
N PRO A 41 -24.27 10.10 -22.34
CA PRO A 41 -24.91 8.91 -21.80
C PRO A 41 -23.97 7.70 -21.91
N GLY A 42 -23.62 7.10 -20.77
CA GLY A 42 -22.71 5.95 -20.75
C GLY A 42 -21.25 6.26 -21.12
N ARG A 43 -20.81 7.53 -21.25
CA ARG A 43 -19.41 7.93 -21.52
C ARG A 43 -18.96 9.13 -20.66
N GLU A 44 -17.80 9.02 -20.02
CA GLU A 44 -17.13 10.15 -19.33
C GLU A 44 -15.66 10.15 -19.74
N TRP A 45 -15.14 11.33 -20.07
CA TRP A 45 -13.75 11.49 -20.50
C TRP A 45 -13.22 12.87 -20.13
N LEU A 46 -11.90 13.01 -20.08
CA LEU A 46 -11.22 14.29 -19.97
C LEU A 46 -10.65 14.68 -21.33
N ARG A 47 -10.78 15.96 -21.69
CA ARG A 47 -10.25 16.53 -22.93
C ARG A 47 -9.12 17.51 -22.59
N LEU A 48 -7.98 17.38 -23.26
CA LEU A 48 -6.88 18.34 -23.23
C LEU A 48 -6.72 18.94 -24.63
N ASP A 49 -6.94 20.24 -24.75
CA ASP A 49 -6.78 20.95 -26.03
C ASP A 49 -5.31 21.13 -26.39
N MET A 50 -5.00 20.92 -27.67
CA MET A 50 -3.66 20.95 -28.26
C MET A 50 -3.65 22.01 -29.38
N PRO A 51 -3.71 23.32 -29.01
CA PRO A 51 -3.97 24.41 -29.95
C PRO A 51 -2.93 24.53 -31.06
N ALA A 52 -1.63 24.28 -30.77
CA ALA A 52 -0.59 24.34 -31.80
C ALA A 52 -0.76 23.25 -32.87
N GLN A 53 -1.48 22.17 -32.54
CA GLN A 53 -1.69 21.02 -33.41
C GLN A 53 -3.11 20.93 -33.98
N GLY A 54 -3.99 21.90 -33.66
CA GLY A 54 -5.35 21.94 -34.20
C GLY A 54 -6.23 20.76 -33.79
N GLY A 55 -6.10 20.27 -32.55
CA GLY A 55 -6.92 19.16 -32.06
C GLY A 55 -6.89 19.00 -30.54
N ALA A 56 -7.28 17.83 -30.05
CA ALA A 56 -7.34 17.52 -28.63
C ALA A 56 -7.04 16.06 -28.32
N ILE A 57 -6.48 15.80 -27.15
CA ILE A 57 -6.35 14.47 -26.57
C ILE A 57 -7.58 14.21 -25.68
N GLU A 58 -8.28 13.10 -25.94
CA GLU A 58 -9.39 12.62 -25.13
C GLU A 58 -8.97 11.38 -24.34
N VAL A 59 -9.16 11.41 -23.02
CA VAL A 59 -8.80 10.32 -22.11
C VAL A 59 -10.07 9.76 -21.48
N PRO A 60 -10.47 8.52 -21.81
CA PRO A 60 -11.63 7.91 -21.16
C PRO A 60 -11.39 7.78 -19.65
N LEU A 61 -12.43 7.96 -18.86
CA LEU A 61 -12.36 7.79 -17.40
C LEU A 61 -12.89 6.42 -16.97
N ALA A 62 -12.23 5.83 -15.97
CA ALA A 62 -12.72 4.64 -15.29
C ALA A 62 -14.02 5.00 -14.55
N ARG A 63 -15.00 4.10 -14.58
CA ARG A 63 -16.25 4.26 -13.85
C ARG A 63 -16.33 3.34 -12.63
N PRO A 64 -16.80 3.85 -11.48
CA PRO A 64 -17.03 5.28 -11.20
C PRO A 64 -15.71 6.08 -11.19
N ALA A 65 -15.73 7.33 -11.66
CA ALA A 65 -14.54 8.20 -11.59
C ALA A 65 -14.32 8.61 -10.12
N GLY A 66 -13.09 8.51 -9.63
CA GLY A 66 -12.82 8.77 -8.21
C GLY A 66 -11.34 8.83 -7.89
N VAL A 67 -10.88 8.01 -6.95
CA VAL A 67 -9.49 8.02 -6.49
C VAL A 67 -8.62 7.02 -7.25
N GLY A 68 -7.30 7.08 -7.06
CA GLY A 68 -6.37 6.10 -7.65
C GLY A 68 -6.16 6.27 -9.16
N ARG A 69 -6.19 5.17 -9.93
CA ARG A 69 -5.91 5.16 -11.38
C ARG A 69 -7.19 5.40 -12.20
N ILE A 70 -7.44 6.66 -12.50
CA ILE A 70 -8.70 7.14 -13.09
C ILE A 70 -8.77 7.10 -14.62
N ALA A 71 -7.65 6.97 -15.33
CA ALA A 71 -7.70 6.76 -16.78
C ALA A 71 -8.22 5.35 -17.10
N ALA A 72 -9.12 5.25 -18.07
CA ALA A 72 -9.62 4.00 -18.63
C ALA A 72 -9.19 3.86 -20.09
N GLY A 73 -8.71 2.68 -20.45
CA GLY A 73 -8.41 2.33 -21.84
C GLY A 73 -7.36 3.25 -22.51
N GLN A 74 -7.39 3.25 -23.84
CA GLN A 74 -6.50 4.01 -24.70
C GLN A 74 -6.99 5.46 -24.89
N ALA A 75 -6.07 6.42 -24.96
CA ALA A 75 -6.40 7.79 -25.34
C ALA A 75 -6.91 7.84 -26.79
N ARG A 76 -7.61 8.91 -27.13
CA ARG A 76 -8.05 9.21 -28.49
C ARG A 76 -7.57 10.60 -28.92
N TRP A 77 -7.27 10.75 -30.19
CA TRP A 77 -7.01 12.05 -30.81
C TRP A 77 -8.29 12.54 -31.47
N ARG A 78 -8.67 13.78 -31.20
CA ARG A 78 -9.76 14.49 -31.87
C ARG A 78 -9.20 15.62 -32.71
N ASP A 79 -9.43 15.58 -34.02
CA ASP A 79 -8.96 16.65 -34.92
C ASP A 79 -9.92 17.86 -34.96
N ALA A 80 -9.53 18.90 -35.69
CA ALA A 80 -10.34 20.10 -35.89
C ALA A 80 -11.67 19.84 -36.61
N ALA A 81 -11.76 18.79 -37.44
CA ALA A 81 -12.99 18.38 -38.10
C ALA A 81 -13.93 17.59 -37.17
N GLY A 82 -13.47 17.25 -35.97
CA GLY A 82 -14.21 16.54 -34.94
C GLY A 82 -14.11 15.02 -35.03
N ALA A 83 -13.32 14.48 -35.97
CA ALA A 83 -13.08 13.04 -36.10
C ALA A 83 -12.22 12.55 -34.93
N SER A 84 -12.54 11.36 -34.40
CA SER A 84 -11.89 10.78 -33.22
C SER A 84 -11.28 9.43 -33.52
N GLU A 85 -9.96 9.29 -33.39
CA GLU A 85 -9.21 8.05 -33.63
C GLU A 85 -8.46 7.58 -32.37
N PRO A 86 -8.23 6.27 -32.18
CA PRO A 86 -7.35 5.79 -31.12
C PRO A 86 -5.94 6.38 -31.21
N LEU A 87 -5.33 6.69 -30.07
CA LEU A 87 -4.02 7.33 -29.97
C LEU A 87 -3.03 6.38 -29.24
N PRO A 88 -2.27 5.55 -29.98
CA PRO A 88 -1.24 4.70 -29.41
C PRO A 88 -0.16 5.50 -28.70
N LEU A 89 0.49 4.89 -27.70
CA LEU A 89 1.52 5.50 -26.87
C LEU A 89 2.58 6.29 -27.66
N ALA A 90 3.10 5.74 -28.76
CA ALA A 90 4.11 6.42 -29.58
C ALA A 90 3.61 7.76 -30.14
N ARG A 91 2.36 7.81 -30.64
CA ARG A 91 1.72 9.04 -31.12
C ARG A 91 1.31 9.94 -29.95
N LEU A 92 0.84 9.38 -28.83
CA LEU A 92 0.53 10.14 -27.61
C LEU A 92 1.74 10.93 -27.13
N ILE A 93 2.90 10.29 -27.01
CA ILE A 93 4.14 10.95 -26.58
C ILE A 93 4.51 12.06 -27.57
N ALA A 94 4.51 11.77 -28.88
CA ALA A 94 4.82 12.75 -29.92
C ALA A 94 3.92 14.00 -29.80
N ARG A 95 2.61 13.81 -29.69
CA ARG A 95 1.64 14.90 -29.48
C ARG A 95 1.95 15.71 -28.23
N LEU A 96 2.27 15.07 -27.11
CA LEU A 96 2.56 15.74 -25.83
C LEU A 96 3.85 16.57 -25.89
N VAL A 97 4.90 16.08 -26.57
CA VAL A 97 6.18 16.78 -26.67
C VAL A 97 6.20 17.87 -27.73
N GLU A 98 5.37 17.74 -28.77
CA GLU A 98 5.23 18.74 -29.84
C GLU A 98 4.31 19.90 -29.45
N GLU A 99 3.46 19.74 -28.43
CA GLU A 99 2.62 20.83 -27.93
C GLU A 99 3.42 21.74 -26.99
N PRO A 100 3.72 23.00 -27.38
CA PRO A 100 4.65 23.84 -26.63
C PRO A 100 4.20 24.09 -25.18
N ALA A 101 2.91 24.30 -24.95
CA ALA A 101 2.36 24.54 -23.62
C ALA A 101 2.49 23.30 -22.70
N VAL A 102 2.25 22.11 -23.25
CA VAL A 102 2.35 20.85 -22.51
C VAL A 102 3.82 20.50 -22.24
N ALA A 103 4.69 20.60 -23.24
CA ALA A 103 6.11 20.36 -23.10
C ALA A 103 6.73 21.30 -22.04
N ALA A 104 6.41 22.60 -22.09
CA ALA A 104 6.84 23.56 -21.07
C ALA A 104 6.30 23.20 -19.68
N ALA A 105 5.02 22.83 -19.57
CA ALA A 105 4.42 22.42 -18.29
C ALA A 105 5.10 21.18 -17.69
N LEU A 106 5.56 20.24 -18.53
CA LEU A 106 6.29 19.06 -18.10
C LEU A 106 7.78 19.31 -17.80
N GLY A 107 8.28 20.53 -18.04
CA GLY A 107 9.71 20.84 -17.92
C GLY A 107 10.56 20.22 -19.02
N LEU A 108 9.92 19.92 -20.16
CA LEU A 108 10.54 19.39 -21.36
C LEU A 108 10.85 20.56 -22.32
N SER A 109 11.82 21.40 -21.96
CA SER A 109 12.39 22.36 -22.92
C SER A 109 13.19 21.61 -23.99
N SER A 110 13.18 22.11 -25.22
CA SER A 110 13.83 21.47 -26.38
C SER A 110 15.29 21.07 -26.11
N GLY A 111 15.73 19.96 -26.71
CA GLY A 111 17.10 19.44 -26.60
C GLY A 111 17.21 18.06 -25.93
N PRO A 112 18.39 17.68 -25.41
CA PRO A 112 18.71 16.31 -24.98
C PRO A 112 17.83 15.73 -23.86
N GLY A 113 17.16 16.58 -23.07
CA GLY A 113 16.22 16.17 -22.03
C GLY A 113 14.94 15.55 -22.61
N LEU A 114 14.44 16.13 -23.70
CA LEU A 114 13.27 15.65 -24.45
C LEU A 114 13.54 14.27 -25.04
N ASP A 115 14.64 14.14 -25.78
CA ASP A 115 15.03 12.90 -26.45
C ASP A 115 15.19 11.75 -25.45
N ARG A 116 15.83 12.04 -24.31
CA ARG A 116 15.98 11.08 -23.21
C ARG A 116 14.63 10.66 -22.63
N PHE A 117 13.70 11.59 -22.39
CA PHE A 117 12.36 11.27 -21.90
C PHE A 117 11.64 10.33 -22.89
N VAL A 118 11.59 10.70 -24.17
CA VAL A 118 10.94 9.90 -25.23
C VAL A 118 11.57 8.51 -25.34
N ALA A 119 12.90 8.44 -25.40
CA ALA A 119 13.63 7.18 -25.49
C ALA A 119 13.32 6.24 -24.32
N ARG A 120 13.27 6.77 -23.09
CA ARG A 120 12.98 5.96 -21.90
C ARG A 120 11.54 5.47 -21.84
N VAL A 121 10.57 6.29 -22.23
CA VAL A 121 9.17 5.85 -22.29
C VAL A 121 9.02 4.72 -23.32
N ARG A 122 9.64 4.87 -24.50
CA ARG A 122 9.67 3.80 -25.53
C ARG A 122 10.35 2.53 -25.03
N ALA A 123 11.52 2.65 -24.38
CA ALA A 123 12.22 1.50 -23.79
C ALA A 123 11.39 0.78 -22.74
N SER A 124 10.67 1.53 -21.89
CA SER A 124 9.74 0.94 -20.92
C SER A 124 8.58 0.20 -21.60
N ALA A 125 8.04 0.72 -22.70
CA ALA A 125 6.97 0.06 -23.44
C ALA A 125 7.46 -1.25 -24.10
N ALA A 126 8.62 -1.21 -24.76
CA ALA A 126 9.23 -2.40 -25.36
C ALA A 126 9.54 -3.48 -24.31
N ASN A 127 10.08 -3.09 -23.15
CA ASN A 127 10.31 -4.00 -22.03
C ASN A 127 9.00 -4.65 -21.53
N LEU A 128 7.91 -3.89 -21.49
CA LEU A 128 6.60 -4.42 -21.11
C LEU A 128 6.09 -5.42 -22.16
N GLU A 129 6.14 -5.09 -23.43
CA GLU A 129 5.72 -5.97 -24.53
C GLU A 129 6.49 -7.31 -24.50
N ALA A 130 7.82 -7.25 -24.39
CA ALA A 130 8.66 -8.45 -24.29
C ALA A 130 8.32 -9.29 -23.05
N THR A 131 8.06 -8.63 -21.92
CA THR A 131 7.65 -9.31 -20.68
C THR A 131 6.30 -9.99 -20.83
N LEU A 132 5.31 -9.31 -21.41
CA LEU A 132 3.97 -9.87 -21.64
C LEU A 132 4.01 -11.05 -22.61
N ALA A 133 4.83 -10.98 -23.67
CA ALA A 133 5.05 -12.09 -24.58
C ALA A 133 5.66 -13.31 -23.86
N ALA A 134 6.70 -13.11 -23.04
CA ALA A 134 7.35 -14.17 -22.28
C ALA A 134 6.43 -14.80 -21.21
N ARG A 135 5.45 -14.03 -20.71
CA ARG A 135 4.52 -14.43 -19.65
C ARG A 135 3.13 -14.81 -20.17
N ALA A 136 2.94 -14.89 -21.49
CA ALA A 136 1.62 -15.11 -22.09
C ALA A 136 0.94 -16.40 -21.58
N ALA A 137 1.72 -17.46 -21.38
CA ALA A 137 1.22 -18.78 -20.97
C ALA A 137 0.76 -18.85 -19.51
N ASP A 138 1.20 -17.94 -18.63
CA ASP A 138 0.88 -17.98 -17.20
C ASP A 138 0.02 -16.81 -16.71
N LEU A 139 -0.45 -15.93 -17.61
CA LEU A 139 -1.30 -14.79 -17.25
C LEU A 139 -2.55 -15.22 -16.47
N ASP A 140 -3.25 -16.28 -16.88
CA ASP A 140 -4.47 -16.71 -16.18
C ASP A 140 -4.22 -17.13 -14.73
N ALA A 141 -3.14 -17.88 -14.50
CA ALA A 141 -2.71 -18.25 -13.15
C ALA A 141 -2.30 -17.00 -12.36
N LEU A 142 -1.52 -16.12 -12.98
CA LEU A 142 -1.02 -14.89 -12.37
C LEU A 142 -2.11 -13.87 -12.03
N PHE A 143 -3.27 -13.91 -12.68
CA PHE A 143 -4.35 -12.94 -12.44
C PHE A 143 -5.56 -13.51 -11.68
N THR A 144 -5.74 -14.83 -11.65
CA THR A 144 -6.91 -15.44 -11.00
C THR A 144 -6.57 -16.46 -9.91
N GLY A 145 -5.38 -17.07 -9.94
CA GLY A 145 -4.93 -18.05 -8.95
C GLY A 145 -4.30 -17.42 -7.71
N PRO A 146 -4.13 -18.17 -6.61
CA PRO A 146 -3.27 -17.75 -5.49
C PRO A 146 -1.80 -17.67 -5.93
N LEU A 147 -1.00 -16.88 -5.22
CA LEU A 147 0.45 -16.79 -5.44
C LEU A 147 1.21 -16.98 -4.13
N GLY A 148 2.37 -17.61 -4.22
CA GLY A 148 3.38 -17.55 -3.16
C GLY A 148 4.10 -16.19 -3.11
N PHE A 149 4.87 -15.96 -2.05
CA PHE A 149 5.66 -14.74 -1.85
C PHE A 149 6.51 -14.38 -3.07
N ILE A 150 7.32 -15.33 -3.56
CA ILE A 150 8.26 -15.02 -4.63
C ILE A 150 7.54 -14.87 -5.98
N GLU A 151 6.48 -15.64 -6.21
CA GLU A 151 5.65 -15.50 -7.42
C GLU A 151 4.96 -14.15 -7.45
N ALA A 152 4.53 -13.63 -6.29
CA ALA A 152 3.96 -12.30 -6.20
C ALA A 152 4.99 -11.20 -6.46
N GLU A 153 6.22 -11.34 -5.95
CA GLU A 153 7.32 -10.41 -6.23
C GLU A 153 7.70 -10.36 -7.72
N GLN A 154 7.70 -11.53 -8.37
CA GLN A 154 8.00 -11.70 -9.80
C GLN A 154 6.75 -11.55 -10.70
N GLY A 155 5.61 -11.31 -10.06
CA GLY A 155 4.30 -11.26 -10.68
C GLY A 155 3.83 -9.86 -11.04
N LEU A 156 4.49 -8.81 -10.55
CA LEU A 156 4.19 -7.45 -10.99
C LEU A 156 4.66 -7.32 -12.45
N LEU A 157 3.75 -7.27 -13.43
CA LEU A 157 4.06 -7.15 -14.87
C LEU A 157 3.89 -5.75 -15.44
N LEU A 158 2.93 -4.95 -14.94
CA LEU A 158 2.69 -3.60 -15.45
C LEU A 158 3.55 -2.49 -14.82
N GLY A 159 3.84 -2.63 -13.53
CA GLY A 159 4.77 -1.77 -12.80
C GLY A 159 4.02 -0.67 -12.07
N HIS A 160 4.64 0.48 -11.89
CA HIS A 160 3.99 1.61 -11.22
C HIS A 160 2.83 2.18 -12.08
N SER A 161 1.59 2.03 -11.62
CA SER A 161 0.37 2.39 -12.38
C SER A 161 0.16 3.89 -12.66
N VAL A 162 1.10 4.73 -12.22
CA VAL A 162 1.07 6.20 -12.29
C VAL A 162 2.50 6.71 -12.52
N HIS A 163 3.14 6.27 -13.59
CA HIS A 163 4.51 6.63 -13.94
C HIS A 163 4.65 6.60 -15.48
N PRO A 164 5.43 7.49 -16.10
CA PRO A 164 5.56 7.52 -17.57
C PRO A 164 6.31 6.29 -18.14
N ALA A 165 7.23 5.72 -17.37
CA ALA A 165 8.08 4.60 -17.79
C ALA A 165 8.24 3.53 -16.69
N PRO A 166 7.17 2.82 -16.31
CA PRO A 166 7.15 1.94 -15.13
C PRO A 166 8.04 0.69 -15.27
N ARG A 167 8.43 0.34 -16.50
CA ARG A 167 9.28 -0.83 -16.84
C ARG A 167 10.62 -0.44 -17.43
N LEU A 168 11.04 0.80 -17.20
CA LEU A 168 12.40 1.20 -17.51
C LEU A 168 13.40 0.44 -16.62
N ARG A 169 14.40 -0.16 -17.26
CA ARG A 169 15.47 -0.94 -16.62
C ARG A 169 16.83 -0.51 -17.19
N GLU A 170 17.19 0.77 -17.06
CA GLU A 170 18.46 1.28 -17.59
C GLU A 170 19.64 0.69 -16.82
N GLY A 171 20.63 0.16 -17.55
CA GLY A 171 21.81 -0.51 -17.00
C GLY A 171 21.74 -2.03 -17.02
N LEU A 172 20.65 -2.63 -17.52
CA LEU A 172 20.60 -4.02 -17.92
C LEU A 172 20.88 -4.12 -19.42
N GLY A 173 21.66 -5.11 -19.83
CA GLY A 173 21.96 -5.40 -21.24
C GLY A 173 21.39 -6.75 -21.69
N ASP A 174 21.68 -7.11 -22.93
CA ASP A 174 21.38 -8.43 -23.48
C ASP A 174 22.05 -9.52 -22.63
N GLY A 175 21.32 -10.58 -22.27
CA GLY A 175 21.81 -11.65 -21.39
C GLY A 175 21.56 -11.44 -19.89
N ASP A 176 20.96 -10.32 -19.49
CA ASP A 176 20.59 -10.04 -18.10
C ASP A 176 19.16 -10.51 -17.73
N GLU A 177 18.53 -11.36 -18.53
CA GLU A 177 17.14 -11.81 -18.31
C GLU A 177 16.97 -12.54 -16.98
N ALA A 178 17.98 -13.28 -16.53
CA ALA A 178 18.00 -13.94 -15.23
C ALA A 178 18.00 -12.96 -14.04
N LEU A 179 18.23 -11.66 -14.30
CA LEU A 179 18.20 -10.58 -13.31
C LEU A 179 16.88 -9.80 -13.34
N VAL A 180 15.95 -10.18 -14.21
CA VAL A 180 14.67 -9.49 -14.39
C VAL A 180 13.59 -10.21 -13.59
N PRO A 181 12.98 -9.57 -12.57
CA PRO A 181 11.97 -10.23 -11.73
C PRO A 181 10.74 -10.66 -12.54
N GLU A 182 10.30 -9.86 -13.51
CA GLU A 182 9.11 -10.15 -14.32
C GLU A 182 9.30 -11.35 -15.26
N LEU A 183 10.55 -11.76 -15.51
CA LEU A 183 10.91 -12.98 -16.25
C LEU A 183 11.21 -14.15 -15.31
N ARG A 184 10.77 -14.06 -14.05
CA ARG A 184 11.06 -15.02 -12.98
C ARG A 184 12.56 -15.18 -12.71
N GLY A 185 13.30 -14.08 -12.85
CA GLY A 185 14.75 -14.03 -12.74
C GLY A 185 15.27 -14.64 -11.43
N ARG A 186 16.20 -15.59 -11.58
CA ARG A 186 16.86 -16.28 -10.48
C ARG A 186 18.30 -16.56 -10.87
N THR A 187 19.24 -16.22 -10.00
CA THR A 187 20.68 -16.29 -10.31
C THR A 187 21.54 -16.61 -9.09
N PRO A 188 22.60 -17.43 -9.20
CA PRO A 188 23.61 -17.49 -8.15
C PRO A 188 24.30 -16.14 -7.98
N LEU A 189 24.71 -15.81 -6.76
CA LEU A 189 25.46 -14.58 -6.50
C LEU A 189 26.94 -14.78 -6.78
N CYS A 190 27.60 -13.71 -7.21
CA CYS A 190 29.04 -13.70 -7.33
C CYS A 190 29.65 -13.47 -5.95
N VAL A 191 30.57 -14.33 -5.53
CA VAL A 191 31.20 -14.23 -4.21
C VAL A 191 32.62 -13.70 -4.35
N TRP A 192 33.01 -12.79 -3.46
CA TRP A 192 34.40 -12.38 -3.28
C TRP A 192 34.89 -12.85 -1.92
N ALA A 193 36.14 -13.33 -1.84
CA ALA A 193 36.86 -13.42 -0.58
C ALA A 193 37.54 -12.07 -0.33
N VAL A 194 37.23 -11.44 0.80
CA VAL A 194 37.65 -10.09 1.17
C VAL A 194 38.40 -10.17 2.49
N ARG A 195 39.63 -9.65 2.56
CA ARG A 195 40.35 -9.51 3.84
C ARG A 195 39.50 -8.70 4.82
N ARG A 196 39.43 -9.13 6.08
CA ARG A 196 38.60 -8.49 7.13
C ARG A 196 38.82 -6.97 7.22
N GLU A 197 40.07 -6.52 7.13
CA GLU A 197 40.43 -5.09 7.16
C GLU A 197 39.85 -4.27 6.01
N ARG A 198 39.48 -4.91 4.89
CA ARG A 198 38.87 -4.26 3.71
C ARG A 198 37.35 -4.22 3.78
N LEU A 199 36.74 -4.90 4.75
CA LEU A 199 35.30 -4.87 4.94
C LEU A 199 34.88 -3.57 5.65
N LEU A 200 33.96 -2.84 5.03
CA LEU A 200 33.19 -1.80 5.68
C LEU A 200 31.87 -2.41 6.16
N HIS A 201 31.41 -2.07 7.35
CA HIS A 201 30.13 -2.56 7.86
C HIS A 201 29.50 -1.58 8.84
N GLY A 202 28.20 -1.75 9.07
CA GLY A 202 27.45 -1.11 10.14
C GLY A 202 26.37 -2.04 10.69
N GLY A 203 25.94 -1.76 11.91
CA GLY A 203 24.97 -2.55 12.65
C GLY A 203 25.60 -3.35 13.79
N ASP A 204 24.78 -3.64 14.79
CA ASP A 204 25.17 -4.42 15.95
C ASP A 204 25.38 -5.88 15.49
N ASP A 205 26.47 -6.52 15.94
CA ASP A 205 26.83 -7.90 15.59
C ASP A 205 26.93 -8.19 14.08
N ALA A 206 27.21 -7.19 13.24
CA ALA A 206 27.24 -7.32 11.78
C ALA A 206 28.07 -8.53 11.30
N HIS A 207 29.27 -8.76 11.86
CA HIS A 207 30.09 -9.91 11.51
C HIS A 207 29.42 -11.26 11.81
N ALA A 208 28.72 -11.38 12.94
CA ALA A 208 28.01 -12.61 13.30
C ALA A 208 26.80 -12.83 12.38
N LEU A 209 26.09 -11.76 12.02
CA LEU A 209 24.97 -11.82 11.06
C LEU A 209 25.45 -12.22 9.65
N LEU A 210 26.59 -11.68 9.20
CA LEU A 210 27.21 -12.09 7.94
C LEU A 210 27.67 -13.56 8.00
N ALA A 211 28.32 -13.99 9.08
CA ALA A 211 28.71 -15.38 9.26
C ALA A 211 27.49 -16.32 9.23
N ARG A 212 26.36 -15.93 9.85
CA ARG A 212 25.09 -16.68 9.79
C ARG A 212 24.54 -16.77 8.37
N LEU A 213 24.63 -15.69 7.59
CA LEU A 213 24.26 -15.72 6.17
C LEU A 213 25.15 -16.70 5.39
N ILE A 214 26.47 -16.60 5.54
CA ILE A 214 27.43 -17.46 4.85
C ILE A 214 27.24 -18.94 5.23
N ALA A 215 27.07 -19.23 6.52
CA ALA A 215 26.81 -20.57 7.03
C ALA A 215 25.48 -21.16 6.55
N SER A 216 24.52 -20.32 6.17
CA SER A 216 23.23 -20.81 5.65
C SER A 216 23.37 -21.52 4.31
N ASP A 217 24.43 -21.25 3.53
CA ASP A 217 24.73 -21.87 2.24
C ASP A 217 25.94 -22.82 2.30
N PRO A 218 25.78 -24.13 2.03
CA PRO A 218 26.89 -25.09 2.15
C PRO A 218 28.09 -24.76 1.27
N ALA A 219 27.88 -24.22 0.06
CA ALA A 219 28.98 -23.88 -0.84
C ALA A 219 29.73 -22.65 -0.34
N TRP A 220 29.00 -21.64 0.18
CA TRP A 220 29.64 -20.48 0.80
C TRP A 220 30.37 -20.86 2.09
N ALA A 221 29.81 -21.72 2.92
CA ALA A 221 30.45 -22.20 4.14
C ALA A 221 31.76 -22.95 3.85
N ALA A 222 31.76 -23.87 2.89
CA ALA A 222 32.96 -24.59 2.46
C ALA A 222 34.03 -23.64 1.92
N GLN A 223 33.62 -22.66 1.11
CA GLN A 223 34.54 -21.67 0.56
C GLN A 223 35.09 -20.72 1.62
N ALA A 224 34.31 -20.38 2.64
CA ALA A 224 34.76 -19.54 3.76
C ALA A 224 35.81 -20.29 4.60
N ALA A 225 35.63 -21.59 4.82
CA ALA A 225 36.62 -22.42 5.49
C ALA A 225 37.92 -22.52 4.67
N ALA A 226 37.83 -22.67 3.36
CA ALA A 226 38.99 -22.73 2.46
C ALA A 226 39.76 -21.40 2.38
N ALA A 227 39.07 -20.26 2.44
CA ALA A 227 39.70 -18.93 2.40
C ALA A 227 40.48 -18.60 3.69
N GLY A 228 40.15 -19.24 4.81
CA GLY A 228 40.82 -19.08 6.09
C GLY A 228 40.35 -17.88 6.92
N PRO A 229 40.85 -17.76 8.16
CA PRO A 229 40.33 -16.84 9.18
C PRO A 229 40.69 -15.37 8.97
N GLU A 230 41.43 -15.03 7.91
CA GLU A 230 41.75 -13.64 7.53
C GLU A 230 40.73 -13.07 6.54
N PHE A 231 39.98 -13.94 5.84
CA PHE A 231 39.01 -13.56 4.81
C PHE A 231 37.56 -13.75 5.28
N VAL A 232 36.69 -12.88 4.78
CA VAL A 232 35.23 -12.99 4.85
C VAL A 232 34.70 -13.14 3.43
N LEU A 233 33.59 -13.83 3.26
CA LEU A 233 32.91 -13.89 1.97
C LEU A 233 31.92 -12.74 1.84
N LEU A 234 31.97 -12.05 0.70
CA LEU A 234 31.07 -10.97 0.33
C LEU A 234 30.21 -11.40 -0.86
N PRO A 235 28.91 -11.72 -0.67
CA PRO A 235 28.01 -12.06 -1.75
C PRO A 235 27.52 -10.81 -2.48
N LEU A 236 27.78 -10.75 -3.78
CA LEU A 236 27.50 -9.62 -4.65
C LEU A 236 26.52 -10.01 -5.75
N HIS A 237 25.62 -9.08 -6.08
CA HIS A 237 24.81 -9.20 -7.28
C HIS A 237 25.70 -9.26 -8.54
N PRO A 238 25.35 -10.02 -9.59
CA PRO A 238 26.17 -10.09 -10.82
C PRO A 238 26.48 -8.71 -11.45
N LEU A 239 25.56 -7.75 -11.36
CA LEU A 239 25.81 -6.36 -11.79
C LEU A 239 26.81 -5.61 -10.89
N GLN A 240 26.78 -5.83 -9.57
CA GLN A 240 27.79 -5.25 -8.68
C GLN A 240 29.15 -5.84 -8.95
N HIS A 241 29.21 -7.17 -9.10
CA HIS A 241 30.43 -7.87 -9.45
C HIS A 241 31.07 -7.27 -10.70
N ARG A 242 30.31 -7.15 -11.80
CA ARG A 242 30.79 -6.52 -13.04
C ARG A 242 31.30 -5.10 -12.83
N ALA A 243 30.55 -4.27 -12.10
CA ALA A 243 30.96 -2.89 -11.82
C ALA A 243 32.24 -2.81 -10.98
N LEU A 244 32.42 -3.71 -10.01
CA LEU A 244 33.56 -3.71 -9.11
C LEU A 244 34.85 -4.26 -9.72
N GLN A 245 34.77 -5.13 -10.74
CA GLN A 245 35.96 -5.71 -11.41
C GLN A 245 36.90 -4.62 -11.96
N GLY A 246 36.33 -3.57 -12.56
CA GLY A 246 37.08 -2.49 -13.21
C GLY A 246 37.22 -1.21 -12.37
N GLU A 247 36.88 -1.25 -11.08
CA GLU A 247 36.77 -0.04 -10.25
C GLU A 247 38.14 0.43 -9.71
N PRO A 248 38.71 1.55 -10.18
CA PRO A 248 40.10 1.92 -9.89
C PRO A 248 40.41 2.09 -8.40
N ALA A 249 39.42 2.49 -7.59
CA ALA A 249 39.60 2.68 -6.14
C ALA A 249 39.92 1.38 -5.37
N LEU A 250 39.82 0.21 -6.02
CA LEU A 250 40.02 -1.12 -5.44
C LEU A 250 41.21 -1.88 -6.07
N ASP A 251 41.94 -1.26 -6.98
CA ASP A 251 43.01 -1.88 -7.77
C ASP A 251 44.18 -2.40 -6.91
N GLY A 252 44.62 -1.61 -5.93
CA GLY A 252 45.69 -1.97 -5.01
C GLY A 252 45.30 -3.18 -4.15
N GLY A 253 44.09 -3.18 -3.59
CA GLY A 253 43.54 -4.32 -2.85
C GLY A 253 43.48 -5.60 -3.66
N ARG A 254 43.08 -5.53 -4.93
CA ARG A 254 43.14 -6.69 -5.84
C ARG A 254 44.57 -7.17 -6.09
N ARG A 255 45.49 -6.27 -6.40
CA ARG A 255 46.91 -6.62 -6.65
C ARG A 255 47.59 -7.28 -5.46
N ARG A 256 47.22 -6.89 -4.23
CA ARG A 256 47.75 -7.50 -2.99
C ARG A 256 47.08 -8.84 -2.63
N GLY A 257 46.03 -9.23 -3.35
CA GLY A 257 45.23 -10.41 -3.02
C GLY A 257 44.29 -10.19 -1.83
N ASP A 258 44.01 -8.94 -1.47
CA ASP A 258 43.08 -8.60 -0.38
C ASP A 258 41.61 -8.75 -0.81
N LEU A 259 41.36 -8.67 -2.12
CA LEU A 259 40.05 -8.77 -2.77
C LEU A 259 40.13 -9.82 -3.88
N VAL A 260 39.61 -11.01 -3.61
CA VAL A 260 39.71 -12.15 -4.53
C VAL A 260 38.31 -12.51 -5.08
N PRO A 261 38.02 -12.24 -6.36
CA PRO A 261 36.75 -12.64 -6.97
C PRO A 261 36.73 -14.16 -7.19
N LEU A 262 35.74 -14.82 -6.61
CA LEU A 262 35.55 -16.28 -6.73
C LEU A 262 34.51 -16.67 -7.80
N GLY A 263 33.76 -15.68 -8.30
CA GLY A 263 32.72 -15.89 -9.31
C GLY A 263 31.39 -16.37 -8.70
N PRO A 264 30.44 -16.82 -9.54
CA PRO A 264 29.14 -17.32 -9.11
C PRO A 264 29.27 -18.58 -8.24
N LEU A 265 28.66 -18.59 -7.07
CA LEU A 265 28.74 -19.72 -6.13
C LEU A 265 27.46 -19.87 -5.30
N GLY A 266 27.13 -21.11 -4.92
CA GLY A 266 26.05 -21.43 -3.99
C GLY A 266 24.66 -21.48 -4.63
N ARG A 267 23.62 -21.40 -3.79
CA ARG A 267 22.24 -21.43 -4.25
C ARG A 267 21.93 -20.25 -5.16
N ALA A 268 20.99 -20.45 -6.07
CA ALA A 268 20.43 -19.35 -6.84
C ALA A 268 19.38 -18.57 -6.01
N TRP A 269 19.49 -17.25 -6.07
CA TRP A 269 18.63 -16.27 -5.40
C TRP A 269 17.63 -15.68 -6.39
N SER A 270 16.38 -15.57 -5.97
CA SER A 270 15.31 -15.01 -6.78
C SER A 270 15.30 -13.50 -6.67
N VAL A 271 15.19 -12.84 -7.82
CA VAL A 271 15.11 -11.38 -7.90
C VAL A 271 13.70 -10.93 -7.56
N THR A 272 13.56 -10.01 -6.61
CA THR A 272 12.28 -9.45 -6.19
C THR A 272 11.89 -8.22 -7.01
N SER A 273 10.70 -7.65 -6.76
CA SER A 273 10.14 -6.58 -7.57
C SER A 273 10.98 -5.29 -7.63
N SER A 274 11.95 -5.12 -6.71
CA SER A 274 12.86 -3.98 -6.68
C SER A 274 14.11 -4.15 -7.56
N LEU A 275 14.29 -5.34 -8.17
CA LEU A 275 15.49 -5.82 -8.88
C LEU A 275 16.72 -6.00 -7.97
N ARG A 276 16.92 -5.08 -7.03
CA ARG A 276 18.09 -5.05 -6.15
C ARG A 276 17.94 -5.85 -4.86
N THR A 277 16.72 -6.26 -4.50
CA THR A 277 16.51 -7.12 -3.34
C THR A 277 16.36 -8.57 -3.80
N LEU A 278 17.08 -9.46 -3.14
CA LEU A 278 17.16 -10.87 -3.47
C LEU A 278 16.58 -11.72 -2.34
N HIS A 279 15.84 -12.76 -2.70
CA HIS A 279 15.26 -13.74 -1.78
C HIS A 279 15.79 -15.13 -2.07
N ALA A 280 15.97 -15.93 -1.02
CA ALA A 280 16.18 -17.36 -1.16
C ALA A 280 15.55 -18.08 0.04
N ASP A 281 14.95 -19.24 -0.23
CA ASP A 281 14.40 -20.08 0.82
C ASP A 281 15.46 -20.57 1.80
N GLY A 282 15.09 -20.57 3.08
CA GLY A 282 15.96 -20.95 4.19
C GLY A 282 17.11 -19.99 4.46
N ALA A 283 17.28 -18.91 3.68
CA ALA A 283 18.24 -17.87 4.00
C ALA A 283 17.70 -17.01 5.14
N PRO A 284 18.51 -16.70 6.17
CA PRO A 284 18.06 -15.90 7.33
C PRO A 284 17.75 -14.44 6.96
N PHE A 285 18.26 -13.98 5.81
CA PHE A 285 18.11 -12.60 5.34
C PHE A 285 17.84 -12.56 3.84
N MET A 286 17.05 -11.56 3.44
CA MET A 286 17.04 -11.04 2.07
C MET A 286 18.24 -10.09 1.90
N LEU A 287 18.77 -10.00 0.68
CA LEU A 287 19.92 -9.14 0.38
C LEU A 287 19.48 -7.94 -0.44
N LYS A 288 19.56 -6.73 0.12
CA LYS A 288 19.28 -5.47 -0.57
C LYS A 288 20.58 -4.87 -1.08
N GLN A 289 20.85 -5.07 -2.36
CA GLN A 289 22.11 -4.75 -3.01
C GLN A 289 22.12 -3.32 -3.58
N SER A 290 23.28 -2.69 -3.66
CA SER A 290 23.48 -1.40 -4.33
C SER A 290 23.77 -1.63 -5.81
N LEU A 291 22.85 -1.30 -6.71
CA LEU A 291 22.98 -1.61 -8.14
C LEU A 291 23.23 -0.36 -8.99
N PRO A 292 24.11 -0.43 -10.01
CA PRO A 292 24.39 0.67 -10.93
C PRO A 292 23.31 0.81 -12.02
N VAL A 293 22.04 0.62 -11.65
CA VAL A 293 20.88 0.67 -12.56
C VAL A 293 19.97 1.83 -12.20
N ARG A 294 19.21 2.33 -13.17
CA ARG A 294 18.13 3.28 -12.94
C ARG A 294 16.78 2.62 -13.22
N LEU A 295 15.92 2.67 -12.21
CA LEU A 295 14.53 2.22 -12.32
C LEU A 295 13.62 3.39 -11.96
N THR A 296 12.61 3.67 -12.77
CA THR A 296 11.69 4.79 -12.56
C THR A 296 12.45 6.12 -12.39
N ASN A 297 12.31 6.80 -11.25
CA ASN A 297 12.91 8.12 -10.97
C ASN A 297 14.27 8.07 -10.25
N SER A 298 14.82 6.88 -9.95
CA SER A 298 16.02 6.79 -9.11
C SER A 298 17.06 5.79 -9.57
N ARG A 299 18.33 6.12 -9.31
CA ARG A 299 19.40 5.12 -9.30
C ARG A 299 19.20 4.20 -8.11
N ARG A 300 19.61 2.94 -8.28
CA ARG A 300 19.43 1.89 -7.26
C ARG A 300 20.69 1.64 -6.45
N THR A 301 21.60 2.61 -6.42
CA THR A 301 22.73 2.65 -5.50
C THR A 301 22.28 2.99 -4.08
N LEU A 302 23.03 2.56 -3.08
CA LEU A 302 22.81 2.86 -1.67
C LEU A 302 23.88 3.83 -1.19
N SER A 303 23.50 4.78 -0.33
CA SER A 303 24.42 5.64 0.41
C SER A 303 24.56 5.19 1.87
N LEU A 304 25.65 5.58 2.53
CA LEU A 304 25.84 5.29 3.97
C LEU A 304 24.70 5.85 4.82
N ALA A 305 24.24 7.07 4.52
CA ALA A 305 23.13 7.69 5.23
C ALA A 305 21.82 6.87 5.10
N GLU A 306 21.57 6.25 3.95
CA GLU A 306 20.40 5.40 3.73
C GLU A 306 20.53 4.05 4.44
N LEU A 307 21.74 3.49 4.49
CA LEU A 307 22.03 2.25 5.22
C LEU A 307 21.88 2.44 6.74
N ASP A 308 22.35 3.57 7.26
CA ASP A 308 22.23 3.92 8.68
C ASP A 308 20.77 4.15 9.11
N ARG A 309 19.89 4.60 8.21
CA ARG A 309 18.44 4.66 8.48
C ARG A 309 17.85 3.27 8.78
N GLY A 310 18.37 2.22 8.15
CA GLY A 310 18.01 0.84 8.42
C GLY A 310 18.30 0.42 9.85
N LEU A 311 19.52 0.72 10.31
CA LEU A 311 19.94 0.48 11.69
C LEU A 311 19.14 1.31 12.69
N LEU A 312 18.88 2.57 12.36
CA LEU A 312 18.10 3.48 13.20
C LEU A 312 16.67 2.96 13.43
N LEU A 313 16.01 2.48 12.38
CA LEU A 313 14.69 1.85 12.50
C LEU A 313 14.76 0.60 13.38
N GLY A 314 15.77 -0.26 13.18
CA GLY A 314 15.99 -1.45 13.99
C GLY A 314 16.13 -1.13 15.49
N ARG A 315 16.89 -0.08 15.84
CA ARG A 315 17.05 0.37 17.23
C ARG A 315 15.75 0.87 17.85
N ILE A 316 14.94 1.63 17.12
CA ILE A 316 13.63 2.10 17.63
C ILE A 316 12.67 0.93 17.83
N LEU A 317 12.65 -0.04 16.91
CA LEU A 317 11.81 -1.23 17.05
C LEU A 317 12.27 -2.16 18.18
N GLY A 318 13.57 -2.16 18.52
CA GLY A 318 14.15 -2.92 19.62
C GLY A 318 14.02 -2.26 20.99
N ASP A 319 13.53 -1.03 21.05
CA ASP A 319 13.35 -0.27 22.30
C ASP A 319 12.18 -0.77 23.16
N THR A 320 11.35 -1.66 22.60
CA THR A 320 10.20 -2.30 23.25
C THR A 320 9.96 -3.67 22.62
N ASP A 321 9.50 -4.64 23.43
CA ASP A 321 9.19 -5.99 22.95
C ASP A 321 7.99 -6.03 22.00
N ALA A 322 7.09 -5.05 22.10
CA ALA A 322 5.90 -4.93 21.29
C ALA A 322 5.67 -3.46 20.88
N PRO A 323 6.26 -2.98 19.77
CA PRO A 323 6.13 -1.59 19.36
C PRO A 323 4.69 -1.20 18.98
N LEU A 324 3.89 -2.14 18.49
CA LEU A 324 2.48 -1.93 18.12
C LEU A 324 1.60 -3.00 18.76
N PRO A 325 1.35 -2.96 20.09
CA PRO A 325 0.70 -4.06 20.80
C PRO A 325 -0.78 -4.27 20.39
N ARG A 326 -1.44 -3.22 19.88
CA ARG A 326 -2.81 -3.32 19.32
C ARG A 326 -2.86 -3.92 17.91
N HIS A 327 -1.70 -4.14 17.28
CA HIS A 327 -1.57 -4.59 15.90
C HIS A 327 -0.53 -5.73 15.77
N PRO A 328 -0.75 -6.88 16.44
CA PRO A 328 0.22 -7.97 16.46
C PRO A 328 0.48 -8.61 15.09
N ASP A 329 -0.46 -8.47 14.16
CA ASP A 329 -0.40 -9.02 12.80
C ASP A 329 0.33 -8.11 11.80
N PHE A 330 0.79 -6.93 12.24
CA PHE A 330 1.56 -6.01 11.42
C PHE A 330 3.03 -6.00 11.83
N HIS A 331 3.90 -6.31 10.88
CA HIS A 331 5.33 -6.48 11.11
C HIS A 331 6.14 -5.46 10.31
N ILE A 332 7.15 -4.86 10.93
CA ILE A 332 8.10 -3.96 10.28
C ILE A 332 9.43 -4.72 10.14
N LEU A 333 9.84 -5.03 8.91
CA LEU A 333 11.07 -5.78 8.67
C LEU A 333 12.30 -4.91 8.99
N ARG A 334 13.24 -5.48 9.74
CA ARG A 334 14.47 -4.79 10.13
C ARG A 334 15.54 -4.95 9.05
N GLU A 335 16.44 -3.98 9.00
CA GLU A 335 17.68 -4.04 8.22
C GLU A 335 18.86 -4.01 9.21
N PRO A 336 19.18 -5.15 9.88
CA PRO A 336 20.01 -5.13 11.09
C PRO A 336 21.50 -4.89 10.84
N ALA A 337 21.98 -5.10 9.62
CA ALA A 337 23.37 -4.87 9.26
C ALA A 337 23.52 -4.50 7.79
N TRP A 338 24.59 -3.77 7.49
CA TRP A 338 25.00 -3.45 6.13
C TRP A 338 26.50 -3.62 5.97
N PHE A 339 26.93 -3.84 4.73
CA PHE A 339 28.31 -4.12 4.35
C PHE A 339 28.72 -3.35 3.10
N GLY A 340 30.02 -3.19 2.91
CA GLY A 340 30.65 -2.57 1.76
C GLY A 340 32.15 -2.85 1.74
N LEU A 341 32.85 -2.26 0.78
CA LEU A 341 34.31 -2.33 0.68
C LEU A 341 34.96 -1.01 1.11
N ARG A 342 36.16 -1.09 1.67
CA ARG A 342 37.07 0.05 1.79
C ARG A 342 37.90 0.22 0.52
N ASP A 343 38.17 1.46 0.15
CA ASP A 343 39.10 1.78 -0.93
C ASP A 343 40.57 1.66 -0.50
N ASP A 344 41.48 1.82 -1.45
CA ASP A 344 42.92 1.75 -1.19
C ASP A 344 43.44 2.84 -0.24
N ALA A 345 42.71 3.94 -0.06
CA ALA A 345 42.99 4.98 0.93
C ALA A 345 42.36 4.67 2.32
N ASN A 346 41.81 3.46 2.50
CA ASN A 346 41.14 2.99 3.71
C ASN A 346 39.86 3.78 4.07
N GLN A 347 39.30 4.51 3.11
CA GLN A 347 38.02 5.22 3.21
C GLN A 347 36.86 4.33 2.76
N PRO A 348 35.60 4.74 3.01
CA PRO A 348 34.46 4.07 2.39
C PRO A 348 34.63 4.01 0.88
N GLY A 349 34.64 2.80 0.34
CA GLY A 349 34.84 2.56 -1.08
C GLY A 349 33.60 2.86 -1.91
N PRO A 350 33.63 2.46 -3.20
CA PRO A 350 32.55 2.70 -4.15
C PRO A 350 31.20 2.21 -3.62
N SER A 351 30.17 3.06 -3.69
CA SER A 351 28.83 2.76 -3.17
C SER A 351 28.18 1.55 -3.83
N VAL A 352 28.60 1.17 -5.04
CA VAL A 352 28.15 -0.06 -5.72
C VAL A 352 28.56 -1.33 -4.96
N SER A 353 29.56 -1.27 -4.08
CA SER A 353 29.92 -2.39 -3.20
C SER A 353 28.93 -2.63 -2.06
N PHE A 354 28.03 -1.68 -1.79
CA PHE A 354 27.22 -1.71 -0.58
C PHE A 354 26.04 -2.69 -0.69
N PHE A 355 25.66 -3.28 0.45
CA PHE A 355 24.39 -3.96 0.60
C PHE A 355 23.92 -4.02 2.05
N ALA A 356 22.62 -4.20 2.24
CA ALA A 356 22.01 -4.42 3.54
C ALA A 356 21.43 -5.82 3.64
N LEU A 357 21.53 -6.40 4.84
CA LEU A 357 20.74 -7.56 5.25
C LEU A 357 19.36 -7.05 5.66
N ARG A 358 18.31 -7.73 5.21
CA ARG A 358 16.93 -7.53 5.69
C ARG A 358 16.42 -8.84 6.23
N ASP A 359 15.71 -8.82 7.36
CA ASP A 359 15.09 -10.03 7.91
C ASP A 359 14.24 -10.75 6.85
N ASN A 360 14.35 -12.08 6.78
CA ASN A 360 13.59 -12.91 5.85
C ASN A 360 12.59 -13.80 6.58
N PRO A 361 11.33 -13.37 6.76
CA PRO A 361 10.29 -14.22 7.30
C PRO A 361 9.65 -15.12 6.24
N PHE A 362 10.02 -15.00 4.97
CA PHE A 362 9.25 -15.55 3.86
C PHE A 362 9.80 -16.87 3.35
N ARG A 363 8.91 -17.85 3.26
CA ARG A 363 9.07 -18.98 2.33
C ARG A 363 8.58 -18.57 0.94
N ALA A 364 9.16 -19.13 -0.11
CA ALA A 364 8.81 -18.83 -1.50
C ALA A 364 7.32 -19.09 -1.79
N ASP A 365 6.77 -20.16 -1.23
CA ASP A 365 5.39 -20.63 -1.38
C ASP A 365 4.41 -20.01 -0.36
N GLN A 366 4.88 -19.17 0.56
CA GLN A 366 4.02 -18.57 1.58
C GLN A 366 2.92 -17.73 0.91
N PRO A 367 1.64 -17.86 1.30
CA PRO A 367 0.52 -17.10 0.74
C PRO A 367 0.60 -15.63 1.18
N ALA A 368 1.52 -14.90 0.57
CA ALA A 368 1.85 -13.53 0.92
C ALA A 368 2.09 -12.74 -0.38
N GLU A 369 1.20 -11.81 -0.71
CA GLU A 369 1.29 -11.07 -1.97
C GLU A 369 1.73 -9.63 -1.74
N MET A 370 2.72 -9.15 -2.49
CA MET A 370 3.03 -7.72 -2.52
C MET A 370 1.81 -6.94 -3.04
N LEU A 371 1.42 -5.87 -2.33
CA LEU A 371 0.19 -5.11 -2.61
C LEU A 371 0.13 -4.60 -4.05
N ALA A 372 1.26 -4.17 -4.63
CA ALA A 372 1.28 -3.72 -6.03
C ALA A 372 0.90 -4.84 -7.02
N THR A 373 1.27 -6.09 -6.76
CA THR A 373 0.93 -7.24 -7.62
C THR A 373 -0.54 -7.57 -7.47
N LEU A 374 -1.04 -7.56 -6.23
CA LEU A 374 -2.44 -7.82 -5.93
C LEU A 374 -3.37 -6.79 -6.58
N LEU A 375 -2.94 -5.52 -6.64
CA LEU A 375 -3.75 -4.43 -7.20
C LEU A 375 -3.54 -4.19 -8.69
N GLN A 376 -2.53 -4.80 -9.33
CA GLN A 376 -2.26 -4.55 -10.75
C GLN A 376 -3.43 -4.99 -11.65
N ASP A 377 -3.49 -4.41 -12.84
CA ASP A 377 -4.50 -4.76 -13.84
C ASP A 377 -4.03 -5.90 -14.74
N ASP A 378 -4.95 -6.75 -15.18
CA ASP A 378 -4.72 -7.74 -16.23
C ASP A 378 -4.39 -7.00 -17.54
N PRO A 379 -3.26 -7.30 -18.20
CA PRO A 379 -2.84 -6.65 -19.44
C PRO A 379 -3.80 -6.86 -20.62
N ARG A 380 -4.77 -7.79 -20.51
CA ARG A 380 -5.74 -8.11 -21.56
C ARG A 380 -7.07 -7.39 -21.32
N SER A 381 -7.59 -7.48 -20.10
CA SER A 381 -8.92 -6.94 -19.76
C SER A 381 -8.86 -5.56 -19.08
N GLY A 382 -7.72 -5.18 -18.50
CA GLY A 382 -7.57 -3.99 -17.67
C GLY A 382 -8.32 -4.06 -16.33
N ARG A 383 -8.77 -5.25 -15.93
CA ARG A 383 -9.43 -5.54 -14.65
C ARG A 383 -8.37 -5.84 -13.58
N SER A 384 -8.58 -5.39 -12.35
CA SER A 384 -7.64 -5.67 -11.26
C SER A 384 -7.59 -7.16 -10.91
N ARG A 385 -6.38 -7.69 -10.64
CA ARG A 385 -6.17 -9.04 -10.10
C ARG A 385 -7.02 -9.28 -8.85
N LEU A 386 -7.01 -8.38 -7.87
CA LEU A 386 -7.81 -8.49 -6.66
C LEU A 386 -9.30 -8.72 -6.98
N VAL A 387 -9.85 -7.95 -7.93
CA VAL A 387 -11.25 -8.07 -8.33
C VAL A 387 -11.53 -9.40 -9.02
N LEU A 388 -10.67 -9.81 -9.96
CA LEU A 388 -10.83 -11.10 -10.64
C LEU A 388 -10.85 -12.27 -9.63
N ARG A 389 -10.02 -12.19 -8.58
CA ARG A 389 -9.99 -13.19 -7.51
C ARG A 389 -11.25 -13.15 -6.64
N LEU A 390 -11.71 -11.96 -6.25
CA LEU A 390 -12.93 -11.79 -5.45
C LEU A 390 -14.18 -12.25 -6.20
N GLU A 391 -14.30 -11.95 -7.49
CA GLU A 391 -15.45 -12.40 -8.32
C GLU A 391 -15.46 -13.91 -8.50
N ARG A 392 -14.30 -14.51 -8.75
CA ARG A 392 -14.16 -15.97 -8.84
C ARG A 392 -14.57 -16.65 -7.53
N ALA A 393 -14.13 -16.12 -6.39
CA ALA A 393 -14.48 -16.67 -5.09
C ALA A 393 -15.95 -16.44 -4.74
N ALA A 394 -16.51 -15.28 -5.08
CA ALA A 394 -17.93 -14.99 -4.91
C ALA A 394 -18.80 -15.98 -5.69
N ALA A 395 -18.43 -16.29 -6.93
CA ALA A 395 -19.11 -17.28 -7.75
C ALA A 395 -19.04 -18.69 -7.12
N GLN A 396 -17.89 -19.08 -6.57
CA GLN A 396 -17.73 -20.37 -5.89
C GLN A 396 -18.53 -20.48 -4.59
N LEU A 397 -18.64 -19.37 -3.84
CA LEU A 397 -19.36 -19.31 -2.56
C LEU A 397 -20.86 -19.02 -2.71
N GLY A 398 -21.33 -18.68 -3.91
CA GLY A 398 -22.72 -18.29 -4.15
C GLY A 398 -23.11 -16.96 -3.48
N VAL A 399 -22.16 -16.04 -3.35
CA VAL A 399 -22.38 -14.71 -2.73
C VAL A 399 -22.15 -13.58 -3.73
N ARG A 400 -22.57 -12.36 -3.39
CA ARG A 400 -22.30 -11.18 -4.23
C ARG A 400 -20.83 -10.74 -4.07
N PRO A 401 -20.09 -10.44 -5.16
CA PRO A 401 -18.71 -9.96 -5.09
C PRO A 401 -18.53 -8.71 -4.22
N ILE A 402 -19.51 -7.80 -4.24
CA ILE A 402 -19.55 -6.57 -3.42
C ILE A 402 -19.36 -6.90 -1.93
N ALA A 403 -20.06 -7.91 -1.42
CA ALA A 403 -19.99 -8.28 0.00
C ALA A 403 -18.62 -8.84 0.41
N LEU A 404 -17.92 -9.53 -0.50
CA LEU A 404 -16.55 -9.98 -0.25
C LEU A 404 -15.57 -8.80 -0.33
N ALA A 405 -15.78 -7.87 -1.25
CA ALA A 405 -14.93 -6.68 -1.41
C ALA A 405 -14.98 -5.76 -0.19
N GLU A 406 -16.17 -5.52 0.37
CA GLU A 406 -16.35 -4.72 1.59
C GLU A 406 -15.61 -5.35 2.78
N LYS A 407 -15.83 -6.65 3.02
CA LYS A 407 -15.13 -7.41 4.07
C LYS A 407 -13.61 -7.41 3.87
N TRP A 408 -13.17 -7.60 2.63
CA TRP A 408 -11.75 -7.56 2.29
C TRP A 408 -11.15 -6.19 2.61
N PHE A 409 -11.85 -5.11 2.25
CA PHE A 409 -11.39 -3.75 2.50
C PHE A 409 -11.35 -3.40 3.99
N GLU A 410 -12.35 -3.80 4.76
CA GLU A 410 -12.34 -3.66 6.22
C GLU A 410 -11.14 -4.37 6.85
N ARG A 411 -10.86 -5.62 6.42
CA ARG A 411 -9.68 -6.37 6.87
C ARG A 411 -8.38 -5.72 6.44
N PHE A 412 -8.29 -5.21 5.21
CA PHE A 412 -7.15 -4.43 4.74
C PHE A 412 -6.92 -3.19 5.60
N LEU A 413 -7.97 -2.44 5.94
CA LEU A 413 -7.86 -1.28 6.81
C LEU A 413 -7.35 -1.67 8.21
N ALA A 414 -7.86 -2.77 8.79
CA ALA A 414 -7.50 -3.21 10.12
C ALA A 414 -6.07 -3.78 10.22
N VAL A 415 -5.62 -4.55 9.21
CA VAL A 415 -4.33 -5.27 9.22
C VAL A 415 -3.20 -4.46 8.59
N VAL A 416 -3.51 -3.49 7.74
CA VAL A 416 -2.51 -2.71 6.99
C VAL A 416 -2.56 -1.25 7.37
N PHE A 417 -3.68 -0.58 7.12
CA PHE A 417 -3.76 0.87 7.21
C PHE A 417 -3.68 1.39 8.65
N ALA A 418 -4.53 0.87 9.55
CA ALA A 418 -4.57 1.28 10.95
C ALA A 418 -3.21 1.09 11.68
N PRO A 419 -2.49 -0.03 11.52
CA PRO A 419 -1.14 -0.18 12.08
C PRO A 419 -0.12 0.84 11.56
N ILE A 420 -0.19 1.22 10.27
CA ILE A 420 0.72 2.24 9.70
C ILE A 420 0.41 3.62 10.29
N VAL A 421 -0.86 3.95 10.47
CA VAL A 421 -1.28 5.18 11.17
C VAL A 421 -0.80 5.14 12.62
N ALA A 422 -0.96 4.01 13.32
CA ALA A 422 -0.51 3.82 14.69
C ALA A 422 1.02 3.95 14.82
N ALA A 423 1.80 3.46 13.85
CA ALA A 423 3.24 3.63 13.81
C ALA A 423 3.65 5.12 13.83
N GLN A 424 2.96 5.97 13.08
CA GLN A 424 3.18 7.42 13.14
C GLN A 424 2.65 8.01 14.45
N ALA A 425 1.40 7.70 14.79
CA ALA A 425 0.65 8.33 15.87
C ALA A 425 1.20 8.01 17.27
N GLU A 426 1.77 6.82 17.46
CA GLU A 426 2.24 6.34 18.76
C GLU A 426 3.77 6.31 18.87
N LEU A 427 4.47 5.98 17.79
CA LEU A 427 5.93 5.83 17.78
C LEU A 427 6.65 6.99 17.07
N GLY A 428 5.93 7.81 16.31
CA GLY A 428 6.51 8.85 15.46
C GLY A 428 7.21 8.30 14.22
N LEU A 429 6.87 7.09 13.77
CA LEU A 429 7.44 6.46 12.57
C LEU A 429 6.65 6.83 11.31
N LEU A 430 7.28 7.56 10.39
CA LEU A 430 6.75 7.82 9.06
C LEU A 430 7.23 6.72 8.11
N LEU A 431 6.46 5.64 8.02
CA LEU A 431 6.73 4.54 7.09
C LEU A 431 6.33 4.95 5.67
N SER A 432 7.27 4.91 4.71
CA SER A 432 6.99 5.13 3.29
C SER A 432 6.32 3.89 2.67
N ALA A 433 5.12 3.57 3.15
CA ALA A 433 4.41 2.33 2.88
C ALA A 433 3.59 2.40 1.58
N HIS A 434 4.28 2.66 0.46
CA HIS A 434 3.70 2.51 -0.86
C HIS A 434 3.47 1.04 -1.21
N GLN A 435 2.73 0.75 -2.27
CA GLN A 435 2.29 -0.61 -2.62
C GLN A 435 3.41 -1.65 -2.71
N GLN A 436 4.61 -1.27 -3.18
CA GLN A 436 5.74 -2.21 -3.28
C GLN A 436 6.41 -2.55 -1.93
N ASN A 437 6.18 -1.72 -0.90
CA ASN A 437 6.74 -1.89 0.45
C ASN A 437 5.78 -2.62 1.39
N LEU A 438 4.62 -3.06 0.89
CA LEU A 438 3.61 -3.78 1.65
C LEU A 438 3.43 -5.18 1.07
N VAL A 439 3.61 -6.19 1.92
CA VAL A 439 3.35 -7.60 1.61
C VAL A 439 2.19 -8.07 2.48
N ILE A 440 1.14 -8.60 1.87
CA ILE A 440 -0.12 -8.96 2.52
C ILE A 440 -0.18 -10.48 2.67
N GLY A 441 -0.16 -10.95 3.92
CA GLY A 441 -0.40 -12.35 4.25
C GLY A 441 -1.89 -12.66 4.16
N LEU A 442 -2.21 -13.73 3.45
CA LEU A 442 -3.57 -14.16 3.18
C LEU A 442 -3.90 -15.41 4.01
N ALA A 443 -5.16 -15.54 4.43
CA ALA A 443 -5.66 -16.76 5.06
C ALA A 443 -5.64 -17.95 4.08
N ASP A 444 -6.01 -19.14 4.56
CA ASP A 444 -6.09 -20.37 3.75
C ASP A 444 -7.12 -20.28 2.61
N ASP A 445 -8.09 -19.36 2.71
CA ASP A 445 -8.99 -19.00 1.61
C ASP A 445 -8.28 -18.29 0.45
N GLY A 446 -7.02 -17.92 0.64
CA GLY A 446 -6.16 -17.21 -0.30
C GLY A 446 -6.55 -15.76 -0.54
N LEU A 447 -7.53 -15.18 0.18
CA LEU A 447 -8.09 -13.86 -0.10
C LEU A 447 -8.05 -12.93 1.11
N THR A 448 -8.40 -13.43 2.28
CA THR A 448 -8.63 -12.59 3.47
C THR A 448 -7.30 -12.10 4.04
N PRO A 449 -7.07 -10.77 4.16
CA PRO A 449 -5.89 -10.24 4.82
C PRO A 449 -5.85 -10.63 6.31
N THR A 450 -4.80 -11.34 6.70
CA THR A 450 -4.57 -11.76 8.10
C THR A 450 -3.33 -11.14 8.70
N ARG A 451 -2.29 -10.89 7.90
CA ARG A 451 -1.04 -10.27 8.33
C ARG A 451 -0.53 -9.30 7.28
N ALA A 452 0.36 -8.40 7.69
CA ALA A 452 1.08 -7.56 6.75
C ALA A 452 2.50 -7.28 7.21
N TRP A 453 3.40 -7.16 6.23
CA TRP A 453 4.78 -6.77 6.45
C TRP A 453 5.06 -5.46 5.71
N PHE A 454 5.52 -4.46 6.44
CA PHE A 454 6.21 -3.31 5.86
C PHE A 454 7.70 -3.64 5.69
N ARG A 455 8.26 -3.25 4.55
CA ARG A 455 9.69 -3.40 4.24
C ARG A 455 10.26 -2.11 3.66
N ASP A 456 11.58 -2.02 3.68
CA ASP A 456 12.38 -0.88 3.18
C ASP A 456 12.49 0.30 4.14
N ALA A 457 13.57 0.28 4.92
CA ALA A 457 13.88 1.32 5.89
C ALA A 457 14.46 2.60 5.26
N GLN A 458 14.86 2.57 3.99
CA GLN A 458 15.50 3.72 3.32
C GLN A 458 14.58 4.95 3.30
N GLY A 459 13.28 4.72 3.11
CA GLY A 459 12.24 5.76 3.08
C GLY A 459 11.65 6.11 4.43
N THR A 460 12.10 5.49 5.54
CA THR A 460 11.56 5.77 6.86
C THR A 460 12.10 7.10 7.39
N ALA A 461 11.18 7.93 7.87
CA ALA A 461 11.48 9.18 8.56
C ALA A 461 10.79 9.22 9.93
N TYR A 462 11.13 10.22 10.74
CA TYR A 462 10.71 10.27 12.15
C TYR A 462 10.08 11.62 12.49
N THR A 463 9.02 11.64 13.29
CA THR A 463 8.41 12.91 13.75
C THR A 463 9.07 13.38 15.05
N ASP A 464 8.70 14.58 15.51
CA ASP A 464 9.12 15.07 16.84
C ASP A 464 8.68 14.13 17.98
N LEU A 465 7.64 13.31 17.78
CA LEU A 465 7.22 12.32 18.77
C LEU A 465 8.30 11.24 18.95
N ALA A 466 8.86 10.73 17.86
CA ALA A 466 9.94 9.75 17.92
C ALA A 466 11.15 10.33 18.63
N LEU A 467 11.51 11.59 18.36
CA LEU A 467 12.61 12.28 19.03
C LEU A 467 12.35 12.39 20.54
N ARG A 468 11.15 12.82 20.96
CA ARG A 468 10.80 12.92 22.38
C ARG A 468 10.81 11.56 23.09
N ARG A 469 10.42 10.49 22.42
CA ARG A 469 10.33 9.14 23.01
C ARG A 469 11.68 8.44 23.04
N HIS A 470 12.47 8.54 21.97
CA HIS A 470 13.63 7.68 21.74
C HIS A 470 14.95 8.43 21.61
N GLY A 471 14.94 9.77 21.49
CA GLY A 471 16.12 10.56 21.16
C GLY A 471 17.32 10.40 22.10
N GLU A 472 17.08 10.25 23.40
CA GLU A 472 18.15 10.04 24.39
C GLU A 472 18.81 8.65 24.26
N ARG A 473 18.07 7.64 23.79
CA ARG A 473 18.50 6.24 23.72
C ARG A 473 18.97 5.83 22.33
N VAL A 474 18.61 6.60 21.30
CA VAL A 474 18.88 6.28 19.91
C VAL A 474 19.63 7.45 19.24
N PRO A 475 20.97 7.47 19.31
CA PRO A 475 21.78 8.54 18.72
C PRO A 475 21.59 8.66 17.20
N GLY A 476 21.62 9.90 16.69
CA GLY A 476 21.49 10.20 15.26
C GLY A 476 20.04 10.33 14.78
N LEU A 477 19.05 10.07 15.64
CA LEU A 477 17.63 10.21 15.32
C LEU A 477 17.27 11.64 14.92
N GLU A 478 17.87 12.64 15.56
CA GLU A 478 17.66 14.06 15.31
C GLU A 478 17.92 14.46 13.85
N ARG A 479 18.86 13.78 13.18
CA ARG A 479 19.21 14.02 11.77
C ARG A 479 18.21 13.41 10.80
N ALA A 480 17.38 12.48 11.26
CA ALA A 480 16.37 11.79 10.49
C ALA A 480 14.94 12.29 10.78
N VAL A 481 14.81 13.32 11.63
CA VAL A 481 13.52 13.95 11.91
C VAL A 481 13.02 14.70 10.69
N PHE A 482 11.76 14.45 10.32
CA PHE A 482 11.06 15.12 9.24
C PHE A 482 9.87 15.88 9.81
N ARG A 483 9.88 17.19 9.58
CA ARG A 483 9.01 18.13 10.28
C ARG A 483 7.68 18.35 9.57
N SER A 484 6.65 18.57 10.37
CA SER A 484 5.31 18.99 9.93
C SER A 484 5.34 20.41 9.33
N PRO A 485 4.45 20.77 8.38
CA PRO A 485 3.38 19.95 7.76
C PRO A 485 3.86 19.07 6.60
N LEU A 486 5.15 19.13 6.24
CA LEU A 486 5.69 18.42 5.09
C LEU A 486 5.71 16.90 5.31
N ALA A 487 5.98 16.48 6.55
CA ALA A 487 5.91 15.10 7.00
C ALA A 487 4.59 14.42 6.61
N GLU A 488 3.46 15.01 7.01
CA GLU A 488 2.14 14.42 6.79
C GLU A 488 1.79 14.35 5.30
N ARG A 489 2.21 15.35 4.51
CA ARG A 489 1.98 15.41 3.06
C ARG A 489 2.68 14.27 2.31
N VAL A 490 3.98 14.09 2.53
CA VAL A 490 4.77 13.04 1.88
C VAL A 490 4.35 11.65 2.35
N TRP A 491 4.10 11.50 3.66
CA TRP A 491 3.60 10.24 4.21
C TRP A 491 2.24 9.87 3.61
N ALA A 492 1.28 10.81 3.57
CA ALA A 492 -0.05 10.57 3.00
C ALA A 492 0.00 10.19 1.52
N TYR A 493 0.92 10.75 0.74
CA TYR A 493 1.14 10.30 -0.64
C TYR A 493 1.48 8.79 -0.69
N SER A 494 2.48 8.37 0.08
CA SER A 494 2.96 6.99 0.05
C SER A 494 1.90 5.99 0.53
N VAL A 495 1.22 6.29 1.63
CA VAL A 495 0.27 5.36 2.27
C VAL A 495 -1.11 5.46 1.64
N VAL A 496 -1.67 6.66 1.56
CA VAL A 496 -3.08 6.87 1.19
C VAL A 496 -3.24 6.99 -0.31
N ILE A 497 -2.50 7.89 -0.98
CA ILE A 497 -2.70 8.13 -2.42
C ILE A 497 -2.16 6.96 -3.26
N ASN A 498 -0.97 6.45 -2.93
CA ASN A 498 -0.36 5.35 -3.65
C ASN A 498 -0.91 4.00 -3.22
N GLY A 499 -1.14 3.77 -1.92
CA GLY A 499 -1.66 2.50 -1.39
C GLY A 499 -3.19 2.43 -1.38
N VAL A 500 -3.82 3.08 -0.40
CA VAL A 500 -5.25 2.91 -0.09
C VAL A 500 -6.16 3.34 -1.26
N PHE A 501 -5.91 4.48 -1.89
CA PHE A 501 -6.72 4.95 -3.01
C PHE A 501 -6.61 4.06 -4.25
N ASN A 502 -5.45 3.47 -4.51
CA ASN A 502 -5.35 2.46 -5.58
C ASN A 502 -6.07 1.17 -5.21
N THR A 503 -6.19 0.84 -3.92
CA THR A 503 -7.00 -0.28 -3.44
C THR A 503 -8.48 -0.01 -3.68
N VAL A 504 -8.98 1.17 -3.28
CA VAL A 504 -10.35 1.64 -3.53
C VAL A 504 -10.66 1.62 -5.04
N ALA A 505 -9.78 2.17 -5.86
CA ALA A 505 -9.93 2.20 -7.31
C ALA A 505 -9.98 0.80 -7.94
N SER A 506 -9.25 -0.16 -7.35
CA SER A 506 -9.25 -1.55 -7.81
C SER A 506 -10.58 -2.21 -7.48
N LEU A 507 -11.02 -2.15 -6.21
CA LEU A 507 -12.26 -2.77 -5.75
C LEU A 507 -13.49 -2.23 -6.48
N ALA A 508 -13.53 -0.92 -6.75
CA ALA A 508 -14.63 -0.29 -7.47
C ALA A 508 -14.76 -0.70 -8.95
N MET A 509 -13.87 -1.57 -9.46
CA MET A 509 -14.11 -2.25 -10.74
C MET A 509 -15.19 -3.35 -10.63
N ILE A 510 -15.57 -3.76 -9.41
CA ILE A 510 -16.72 -4.64 -9.19
C ILE A 510 -18.00 -3.87 -9.55
N PRO A 511 -18.82 -4.37 -10.49
CA PRO A 511 -20.07 -3.71 -10.85
C PRO A 511 -20.97 -3.46 -9.64
N GLY A 512 -21.43 -2.22 -9.49
CA GLY A 512 -22.33 -1.80 -8.40
C GLY A 512 -21.64 -1.41 -7.08
N LEU A 513 -20.31 -1.54 -6.96
CA LEU A 513 -19.59 -1.05 -5.77
C LEU A 513 -19.23 0.43 -5.94
N ASP A 514 -19.74 1.28 -5.05
CA ASP A 514 -19.45 2.71 -5.04
C ASP A 514 -18.12 3.01 -4.29
N GLN A 515 -17.24 3.79 -4.93
CA GLN A 515 -16.03 4.30 -4.28
C GLN A 515 -16.36 5.21 -3.09
N GLY A 516 -17.47 5.95 -3.15
CA GLY A 516 -17.93 6.80 -2.05
C GLY A 516 -18.07 6.01 -0.75
N LEU A 517 -18.67 4.82 -0.81
CA LEU A 517 -18.82 3.94 0.34
C LEU A 517 -17.48 3.48 0.92
N LEU A 518 -16.53 3.05 0.07
CA LEU A 518 -15.20 2.65 0.51
C LEU A 518 -14.42 3.84 1.13
N LEU A 519 -14.59 5.06 0.60
CA LEU A 519 -14.01 6.26 1.19
C LEU A 519 -14.62 6.59 2.56
N GLU A 520 -15.92 6.32 2.76
CA GLU A 520 -16.55 6.44 4.08
C GLU A 520 -16.04 5.38 5.05
N HIS A 521 -15.77 4.14 4.61
CA HIS A 521 -15.13 3.12 5.47
C HIS A 521 -13.72 3.57 5.92
N LEU A 522 -12.93 4.13 5.00
CA LEU A 522 -11.62 4.71 5.31
C LEU A 522 -11.76 5.88 6.31
N ARG A 523 -12.73 6.78 6.10
CA ARG A 523 -13.00 7.91 6.99
C ARG A 523 -13.44 7.45 8.37
N ALA A 524 -14.32 6.45 8.46
CA ALA A 524 -14.76 5.84 9.72
C ALA A 524 -13.58 5.21 10.48
N CYS A 525 -12.68 4.51 9.79
CA CYS A 525 -11.45 4.00 10.36
C CYS A 525 -10.57 5.12 10.95
N LEU A 526 -10.35 6.21 10.19
CA LEU A 526 -9.61 7.38 10.67
C LEU A 526 -10.25 8.04 11.89
N LEU A 527 -11.58 8.19 11.90
CA LEU A 527 -12.31 8.74 13.04
C LEU A 527 -12.20 7.82 14.28
N GLY A 528 -12.30 6.51 14.09
CA GLY A 528 -12.10 5.52 15.15
C GLY A 528 -10.68 5.55 15.73
N LEU A 529 -9.66 5.75 14.90
CA LEU A 529 -8.28 5.97 15.33
C LEU A 529 -8.13 7.32 16.06
N ARG A 530 -8.77 8.37 15.55
CA ARG A 530 -8.74 9.70 16.19
C ARG A 530 -9.38 9.72 17.57
N ALA A 531 -10.44 8.93 17.77
CA ALA A 531 -11.17 8.78 19.01
C ALA A 531 -10.38 8.02 20.10
N GLN A 532 -9.29 7.33 19.74
CA GLN A 532 -8.37 6.72 20.70
C GLN A 532 -7.41 7.72 21.34
N GLU A 533 -7.53 9.01 21.02
CA GLU A 533 -6.68 10.11 21.52
C GLU A 533 -5.18 9.82 21.35
N PRO A 534 -4.72 9.60 20.10
CA PRO A 534 -3.33 9.26 19.84
C PRO A 534 -2.37 10.36 20.28
N ALA A 535 -1.13 9.97 20.63
CA ALA A 535 -0.10 10.90 21.08
C ALA A 535 0.27 11.96 20.03
N ASP A 536 0.20 11.62 18.74
CA ASP A 536 0.38 12.55 17.62
C ASP A 536 -0.75 12.41 16.58
N PRO A 537 -1.82 13.22 16.66
CA PRO A 537 -2.97 13.12 15.76
C PRO A 537 -2.74 13.77 14.39
N ARG A 538 -1.57 14.37 14.12
CA ARG A 538 -1.37 15.27 12.95
C ARG A 538 -1.65 14.60 11.61
N ALA A 539 -1.21 13.35 11.40
CA ALA A 539 -1.44 12.67 10.13
C ALA A 539 -2.94 12.34 9.92
N ILE A 540 -3.63 11.93 10.99
CA ILE A 540 -5.08 11.66 10.96
C ILE A 540 -5.86 12.95 10.68
N ASP A 541 -5.53 14.02 11.41
CA ASP A 541 -6.15 15.33 11.25
C ASP A 541 -5.90 15.91 9.86
N TYR A 542 -4.70 15.74 9.31
CA TYR A 542 -4.38 16.15 7.93
C TYR A 542 -5.30 15.46 6.91
N LEU A 543 -5.45 14.13 7.00
CA LEU A 543 -6.32 13.38 6.10
C LEU A 543 -7.81 13.75 6.23
N LEU A 544 -8.29 13.99 7.44
CA LEU A 544 -9.71 14.28 7.70
C LEU A 544 -10.10 15.74 7.43
N LYS A 545 -9.19 16.68 7.67
CA LYS A 545 -9.50 18.12 7.72
C LYS A 545 -8.89 18.92 6.58
N SER A 546 -7.84 18.45 5.92
CA SER A 546 -7.24 19.23 4.83
C SER A 546 -8.09 19.18 3.56
N PRO A 547 -8.39 20.33 2.92
CA PRO A 547 -9.08 20.36 1.63
C PRO A 547 -8.24 19.77 0.49
N GLU A 548 -6.94 19.60 0.69
CA GLU A 548 -6.00 19.16 -0.35
C GLU A 548 -5.04 18.09 0.16
N LEU A 549 -4.84 17.06 -0.67
CA LEU A 549 -3.78 16.08 -0.50
C LEU A 549 -2.64 16.36 -1.46
N TRP A 550 -1.41 16.04 -1.09
CA TRP A 550 -0.26 16.28 -1.94
C TRP A 550 0.16 14.98 -2.61
N THR A 551 0.16 14.94 -3.95
CA THR A 551 0.64 13.81 -4.76
C THR A 551 1.98 14.12 -5.39
N LYS A 552 2.79 13.08 -5.61
CA LYS A 552 4.04 13.20 -6.35
C LYS A 552 3.79 13.34 -7.85
N ALA A 553 4.58 14.20 -8.47
CA ALA A 553 4.63 14.47 -9.90
C ALA A 553 5.71 13.61 -10.57
N ASN A 554 5.37 12.36 -10.86
CA ASN A 554 6.29 11.37 -11.43
C ASN A 554 6.71 11.71 -12.85
N VAL A 555 5.85 12.26 -13.71
CA VAL A 555 6.20 12.66 -15.08
C VAL A 555 7.20 13.81 -15.07
N ARG A 556 6.94 14.86 -14.29
CA ARG A 556 7.85 16.01 -14.17
C ARG A 556 9.20 15.61 -13.55
N CYS A 557 9.18 14.80 -12.49
CA CYS A 557 10.41 14.27 -11.89
C CYS A 557 11.22 13.46 -12.91
N PHE A 558 10.54 12.64 -13.72
CA PHE A 558 11.19 11.81 -14.72
C PHE A 558 11.76 12.63 -15.88
N ALA A 559 11.03 13.66 -16.31
CA ALA A 559 11.43 14.59 -17.37
C ALA A 559 12.69 15.38 -16.99
N SER A 560 12.77 15.89 -15.76
CA SER A 560 13.95 16.66 -15.30
C SER A 560 15.24 15.85 -15.33
N GLY A 561 15.16 14.53 -15.24
CA GLY A 561 16.31 13.62 -15.19
C GLY A 561 17.06 13.63 -13.86
N VAL A 562 16.58 14.40 -12.88
CA VAL A 562 17.14 14.46 -11.52
C VAL A 562 16.80 13.18 -10.78
N ASP A 563 17.75 12.67 -10.00
CA ASP A 563 17.49 11.54 -9.13
C ASP A 563 16.65 11.99 -7.92
N GLU A 564 15.47 11.39 -7.75
CA GLU A 564 14.55 11.72 -6.66
C GLU A 564 15.22 11.69 -5.29
N VAL A 565 16.11 10.72 -5.03
CA VAL A 565 16.75 10.58 -3.71
C VAL A 565 17.79 11.67 -3.42
N SER A 566 18.11 12.49 -4.43
CA SER A 566 19.10 13.57 -4.35
C SER A 566 18.50 14.98 -4.32
N LEU A 567 17.16 15.10 -4.32
CA LEU A 567 16.49 16.40 -4.31
C LEU A 567 16.73 17.14 -2.99
N ALA A 568 17.17 18.40 -3.09
CA ALA A 568 17.39 19.28 -1.93
C ALA A 568 16.06 19.68 -1.25
N ASP A 569 15.01 19.93 -2.05
CA ASP A 569 13.65 20.13 -1.56
C ASP A 569 12.71 19.07 -2.18
N PRO A 570 12.22 18.10 -1.39
CA PRO A 570 11.27 17.11 -1.84
C PRO A 570 10.00 17.72 -2.44
N LEU A 571 9.57 18.92 -2.03
CA LEU A 571 8.32 19.53 -2.51
C LEU A 571 8.34 19.97 -3.97
N THR A 572 9.53 20.11 -4.56
CA THR A 572 9.69 20.46 -5.98
C THR A 572 8.93 19.52 -6.91
N ILE A 573 8.76 18.26 -6.48
CA ILE A 573 8.07 17.21 -7.22
C ILE A 573 6.70 16.84 -6.62
N TYR A 574 6.10 17.66 -5.75
CA TYR A 574 4.73 17.43 -5.27
C TYR A 574 3.75 18.50 -5.77
N ARG A 575 2.48 18.11 -5.85
CA ARG A 575 1.35 18.94 -6.28
C ARG A 575 0.14 18.66 -5.41
N ALA A 576 -0.63 19.70 -5.11
CA ALA A 576 -1.91 19.56 -4.41
C ALA A 576 -2.98 18.98 -5.36
N ILE A 577 -3.81 18.09 -4.82
CA ILE A 577 -5.03 17.58 -5.43
C ILE A 577 -6.18 17.71 -4.42
N PRO A 578 -7.43 17.89 -4.86
CA PRO A 578 -8.58 17.93 -3.96
C PRO A 578 -8.64 16.67 -3.09
N SER A 579 -8.86 16.85 -1.79
CA SER A 579 -8.99 15.74 -0.85
C SER A 579 -10.38 15.11 -0.94
N PRO A 580 -10.50 13.82 -1.31
CA PRO A 580 -11.80 13.14 -1.34
C PRO A 580 -12.33 12.83 0.07
N LEU A 581 -11.48 12.95 1.09
CA LEU A 581 -11.80 12.71 2.50
C LEU A 581 -12.23 13.97 3.24
N HIS A 582 -11.91 15.15 2.69
CA HIS A 582 -12.31 16.42 3.28
C HIS A 582 -13.83 16.56 3.26
N ARG A 583 -14.35 17.10 4.36
CA ARG A 583 -15.75 17.43 4.53
C ARG A 583 -15.80 18.90 4.97
N PRO A 584 -16.08 19.85 4.06
CA PRO A 584 -16.27 21.23 4.49
C PRO A 584 -17.50 21.29 5.43
N PRO A 585 -17.51 22.17 6.43
CA PRO A 585 -18.72 22.46 7.18
C PRO A 585 -19.83 22.84 6.20
N VAL A 586 -20.97 22.16 6.27
CA VAL A 586 -22.13 22.48 5.43
C VAL A 586 -23.00 23.45 6.24
N ASP A 587 -23.10 24.70 5.79
CA ASP A 587 -24.21 25.56 6.19
C ASP A 587 -25.48 25.00 5.55
N LEU A 588 -26.28 24.28 6.34
CA LEU A 588 -27.53 23.73 5.87
C LEU A 588 -28.56 24.88 5.76
N PRO A 589 -29.15 25.14 4.58
CA PRO A 589 -30.31 26.03 4.52
C PRO A 589 -31.47 25.43 5.33
N ALA A 590 -32.27 26.31 5.94
CA ALA A 590 -33.47 25.90 6.64
C ALA A 590 -34.41 25.10 5.70
N PRO A 591 -35.05 24.01 6.16
CA PRO A 591 -36.03 23.32 5.34
C PRO A 591 -37.24 24.23 5.16
N THR A 592 -37.69 24.41 3.93
CA THR A 592 -39.03 24.91 3.66
C THR A 592 -40.04 23.79 3.95
N SER A 593 -41.07 24.08 4.74
CA SER A 593 -42.23 23.21 4.89
C SER A 593 -42.86 23.01 3.51
N GLY A 594 -43.11 21.76 3.11
CA GLY A 594 -43.66 21.47 1.79
C GLY A 594 -43.94 19.99 1.56
N ARG A 595 -45.09 19.73 0.92
CA ARG A 595 -45.55 18.42 0.44
C ARG A 595 -44.67 17.94 -0.71
N ALA A 596 -44.25 16.68 -0.69
CA ALA A 596 -43.61 16.01 -1.83
C ALA A 596 -44.55 14.89 -2.31
N ALA A 597 -44.93 14.90 -3.59
CA ALA A 597 -45.66 13.82 -4.23
C ALA A 597 -44.65 12.82 -4.82
N ASP A 598 -44.89 11.51 -4.68
CA ASP A 598 -44.03 10.46 -5.22
C ASP A 598 -44.53 9.89 -6.55
N PHE A 599 -43.55 9.47 -7.37
CA PHE A 599 -43.68 8.55 -8.48
C PHE A 599 -44.01 7.16 -7.93
N ALA A 600 -45.15 6.59 -8.37
CA ALA A 600 -45.67 5.26 -8.00
C ALA A 600 -46.59 5.19 -6.76
N GLY A 601 -47.59 6.08 -6.69
CA GLY A 601 -48.90 5.77 -6.11
C GLY A 601 -49.21 6.42 -4.74
N GLY A 602 -50.20 7.33 -4.75
CA GLY A 602 -51.10 7.68 -3.64
C GLY A 602 -50.50 8.24 -2.34
N ASP A 603 -50.49 9.59 -2.23
CA ASP A 603 -50.53 10.44 -1.03
C ASP A 603 -49.81 9.96 0.26
N ALA A 604 -48.52 9.66 0.19
CA ALA A 604 -47.68 9.58 1.40
C ALA A 604 -47.32 10.99 1.92
N GLN A 605 -47.39 11.22 3.24
CA GLN A 605 -47.15 12.51 3.90
C GLN A 605 -45.96 12.43 4.87
N VAL A 606 -44.99 13.33 4.71
CA VAL A 606 -43.91 13.55 5.70
C VAL A 606 -43.99 14.99 6.20
N GLU A 607 -44.35 15.17 7.46
CA GLU A 607 -44.36 16.47 8.12
C GLU A 607 -43.13 16.62 9.03
N LEU A 608 -42.52 17.80 9.00
CA LEU A 608 -41.30 18.11 9.74
C LEU A 608 -41.40 19.53 10.31
N ALA A 609 -41.21 19.65 11.61
CA ALA A 609 -41.14 20.90 12.36
C ALA A 609 -39.75 21.04 13.00
N GLN A 610 -39.14 22.21 12.86
CA GLN A 610 -37.84 22.49 13.45
C GLN A 610 -37.97 22.91 14.92
N ILE A 611 -37.15 22.31 15.78
CA ILE A 611 -37.04 22.69 17.20
C ILE A 611 -35.79 23.54 17.43
N THR A 612 -34.65 23.13 16.87
CA THR A 612 -33.37 23.85 16.92
C THR A 612 -32.68 23.79 15.55
N PRO A 613 -31.56 24.50 15.31
CA PRO A 613 -30.79 24.37 14.07
C PRO A 613 -30.42 22.92 13.69
N SER A 614 -30.22 22.07 14.70
CA SER A 614 -29.79 20.68 14.56
C SER A 614 -30.85 19.65 14.98
N GLN A 615 -32.05 20.04 15.43
CA GLN A 615 -33.10 19.10 15.82
C GLN A 615 -34.47 19.45 15.22
N PHE A 616 -35.16 18.40 14.78
CA PHE A 616 -36.47 18.44 14.16
C PHE A 616 -37.33 17.34 14.77
N THR A 617 -38.63 17.58 14.81
CA THR A 617 -39.65 16.54 15.05
C THR A 617 -40.48 16.40 13.79
N GLY A 618 -40.98 15.21 13.53
CA GLY A 618 -41.82 14.97 12.38
C GLY A 618 -42.67 13.74 12.54
N ASP A 619 -43.50 13.53 11.54
CA ASP A 619 -44.38 12.37 11.46
C ASP A 619 -44.48 11.90 10.00
N VAL A 620 -44.53 10.58 9.80
CA VAL A 620 -44.81 9.95 8.50
C VAL A 620 -46.22 9.35 8.53
N ASP A 621 -47.08 9.82 7.62
CA ASP A 621 -48.47 9.39 7.40
C ASP A 621 -49.43 9.57 8.59
N GLY A 622 -49.11 10.46 9.54
CA GLY A 622 -49.91 10.73 10.75
C GLY A 622 -49.78 9.66 11.85
N ALA A 623 -48.86 8.69 11.69
CA ALA A 623 -48.76 7.51 12.55
C ALA A 623 -47.35 7.24 13.09
N HIS A 624 -46.30 7.76 12.45
CA HIS A 624 -44.92 7.41 12.77
C HIS A 624 -44.13 8.65 13.18
N ALA A 625 -44.32 9.04 14.45
CA ALA A 625 -43.60 10.17 15.03
C ALA A 625 -42.10 9.86 15.18
N PHE A 626 -41.28 10.86 14.86
CA PHE A 626 -39.83 10.79 14.98
C PHE A 626 -39.20 12.11 15.41
N THR A 627 -38.01 12.00 16.02
CA THR A 627 -37.08 13.12 16.24
C THR A 627 -35.88 12.93 15.33
N LEU A 628 -35.62 13.91 14.46
CA LEU A 628 -34.45 13.95 13.60
C LEU A 628 -33.40 14.88 14.22
N THR A 629 -32.21 14.36 14.49
CA THR A 629 -31.04 15.16 14.89
C THR A 629 -30.04 15.19 13.75
N LEU A 630 -29.55 16.38 13.42
CA LEU A 630 -28.56 16.62 12.39
C LEU A 630 -27.25 17.05 13.02
N ALA A 631 -26.18 16.38 12.62
CA ALA A 631 -24.82 16.76 12.97
C ALA A 631 -23.91 16.42 11.79
N ASP A 632 -23.22 17.42 11.25
CA ASP A 632 -22.11 17.23 10.28
C ASP A 632 -22.45 16.36 9.05
N GLY A 633 -23.65 16.52 8.47
CA GLY A 633 -24.10 15.71 7.33
C GLY A 633 -24.57 14.30 7.69
N HIS A 634 -24.62 13.96 8.98
CA HIS A 634 -25.30 12.79 9.51
C HIS A 634 -26.67 13.20 10.05
N ALA A 635 -27.68 12.40 9.71
CA ALA A 635 -29.00 12.43 10.31
C ALA A 635 -29.18 11.21 11.20
N THR A 636 -29.63 11.41 12.43
CA THR A 636 -30.13 10.35 13.30
C THR A 636 -31.62 10.57 13.47
N VAL A 637 -32.41 9.62 12.99
CA VAL A 637 -33.87 9.57 13.17
C VAL A 637 -34.16 8.64 14.33
N ALA A 638 -34.62 9.22 15.43
CA ALA A 638 -35.12 8.49 16.59
C ALA A 638 -36.64 8.37 16.49
N TRP A 639 -37.15 7.15 16.29
CA TRP A 639 -38.59 6.91 16.19
C TRP A 639 -39.20 6.68 17.57
N ASP A 640 -40.35 7.31 17.83
CA ASP A 640 -41.06 7.20 19.11
C ASP A 640 -41.95 5.94 19.17
N HIS A 641 -42.34 5.39 18.01
CA HIS A 641 -43.06 4.12 17.83
C HIS A 641 -42.34 3.21 16.82
N PRO A 642 -42.59 1.89 16.80
CA PRO A 642 -42.02 1.01 15.78
C PRO A 642 -42.44 1.49 14.38
N PHE A 643 -41.46 1.73 13.53
CA PHE A 643 -41.68 2.10 12.13
C PHE A 643 -41.66 0.85 11.24
N ASP A 644 -42.36 0.90 10.11
CA ASP A 644 -42.27 -0.14 9.07
C ASP A 644 -41.26 0.23 7.97
N ALA A 645 -40.97 -0.72 7.06
CA ALA A 645 -40.02 -0.50 5.98
C ALA A 645 -40.43 0.68 5.07
N ARG A 646 -41.74 0.87 4.87
CA ARG A 646 -42.27 1.94 4.02
C ARG A 646 -42.06 3.32 4.65
N ALA A 647 -42.36 3.50 5.93
CA ALA A 647 -42.16 4.75 6.66
C ALA A 647 -40.67 5.13 6.74
N ARG A 648 -39.80 4.13 6.93
CA ARG A 648 -38.34 4.33 6.89
C ARG A 648 -37.88 4.82 5.52
N ASP A 649 -38.30 4.13 4.45
CA ASP A 649 -37.84 4.41 3.10
C ASP A 649 -38.36 5.77 2.61
N LEU A 650 -39.63 6.11 2.89
CA LEU A 650 -40.22 7.42 2.59
C LEU A 650 -39.48 8.59 3.27
N LEU A 651 -39.19 8.47 4.57
CA LEU A 651 -38.44 9.50 5.27
C LEU A 651 -36.99 9.58 4.77
N SER A 652 -36.38 8.44 4.44
CA SER A 652 -35.03 8.38 3.89
C SER A 652 -34.96 9.13 2.56
N ASP A 653 -35.85 8.80 1.64
CA ASP A 653 -35.92 9.43 0.32
C ASP A 653 -36.19 10.92 0.45
N ARG A 654 -37.10 11.35 1.34
CA ARG A 654 -37.36 12.78 1.59
C ARG A 654 -36.13 13.51 2.11
N LEU A 655 -35.36 12.89 3.00
CA LEU A 655 -34.16 13.49 3.57
C LEU A 655 -33.00 13.53 2.57
N PHE A 656 -32.83 12.51 1.73
CA PHE A 656 -31.81 12.49 0.68
C PHE A 656 -32.16 13.39 -0.52
N THR A 657 -33.44 13.50 -0.91
CA THR A 657 -33.88 14.36 -2.01
C THR A 657 -34.02 15.83 -1.61
N GLY A 658 -34.42 16.11 -0.37
CA GLY A 658 -34.71 17.46 0.11
C GLY A 658 -33.53 18.18 0.79
N ARG A 659 -32.45 17.47 1.15
CA ARG A 659 -31.29 18.07 1.82
C ARG A 659 -29.99 17.81 1.07
N LEU A 660 -29.57 18.81 0.31
CA LEU A 660 -28.21 18.92 -0.22
C LEU A 660 -27.20 18.81 0.94
N GLY A 661 -26.38 17.76 0.94
CA GLY A 661 -25.30 17.56 1.90
C GLY A 661 -25.55 16.51 3.00
N LEU A 662 -26.70 15.82 3.00
CA LEU A 662 -26.92 14.66 3.87
C LEU A 662 -26.19 13.42 3.31
N ARG A 663 -25.32 12.81 4.11
CA ARG A 663 -24.38 11.74 3.69
C ARG A 663 -24.66 10.40 4.38
N HIS A 664 -25.25 10.43 5.57
CA HIS A 664 -25.58 9.24 6.33
C HIS A 664 -26.90 9.45 7.07
N LEU A 665 -27.72 8.41 7.11
CA LEU A 665 -28.98 8.39 7.82
C LEU A 665 -29.03 7.14 8.71
N ALA A 666 -29.04 7.35 10.02
CA ALA A 666 -29.21 6.29 11.01
C ALA A 666 -30.65 6.33 11.53
N HIS A 667 -31.32 5.18 11.53
CA HIS A 667 -32.61 5.03 12.21
C HIS A 667 -32.39 4.30 13.53
N VAL A 668 -32.94 4.85 14.61
CA VAL A 668 -32.82 4.32 15.97
C VAL A 668 -34.22 4.23 16.56
N GLN A 669 -34.55 3.09 17.15
CA GLN A 669 -35.81 2.93 17.89
C GLN A 669 -35.62 3.46 19.32
N ARG A 670 -36.45 4.40 19.78
CA ARG A 670 -36.45 4.75 21.20
C ARG A 670 -37.09 3.60 21.99
N THR A 671 -36.30 2.99 22.87
CA THR A 671 -36.84 2.11 23.91
C THR A 671 -37.53 2.98 24.95
N SER A 672 -38.86 2.89 25.06
CA SER A 672 -39.62 3.66 26.04
C SER A 672 -39.17 3.30 27.47
N ALA A 673 -38.52 4.25 28.15
CA ALA A 673 -38.42 4.20 29.59
C ALA A 673 -39.81 4.54 30.15
N LYS A 674 -40.40 3.59 30.88
CA LYS A 674 -41.75 3.61 31.46
C LYS A 674 -42.11 4.96 32.11
N SER A 675 -43.24 5.53 31.70
CA SER A 675 -44.05 6.42 32.53
C SER A 675 -45.22 5.62 33.13
N SER A 676 -45.45 5.80 34.43
CA SER A 676 -46.80 5.74 35.01
C SER A 676 -46.81 6.56 36.29
N PRO A 677 -47.55 7.68 36.33
CA PRO A 677 -47.99 8.31 37.55
C PRO A 677 -49.36 7.72 37.95
N ALA A 678 -49.46 7.14 39.15
CA ALA A 678 -50.74 6.79 39.75
C ALA A 678 -51.13 7.82 40.82
N ARG A 679 -52.39 8.27 40.73
CA ARG A 679 -53.06 9.36 41.48
C ARG A 679 -53.16 9.13 43.01
N PRO A 680 -53.43 10.20 43.79
CA PRO A 680 -53.56 10.15 45.26
C PRO A 680 -55.01 9.94 45.74
N SER A 681 -55.21 9.25 46.88
CA SER A 681 -56.20 9.62 47.92
C SER A 681 -56.04 8.85 49.26
N ILE A 682 -55.89 9.63 50.34
CA ILE A 682 -56.46 9.54 51.71
C ILE A 682 -56.18 8.30 52.60
N SER A 683 -55.31 8.43 53.62
CA SER A 683 -55.72 8.73 55.03
C SER A 683 -54.55 8.75 56.04
N ALA A 684 -54.53 9.83 56.85
CA ALA A 684 -54.07 9.99 58.24
C ALA A 684 -52.83 9.25 58.81
N ARG A 685 -51.80 10.02 59.25
CA ARG A 685 -51.56 10.43 60.66
C ARG A 685 -50.18 11.10 60.83
N CYS A 686 -50.14 12.05 61.78
CA CYS A 686 -49.04 12.60 62.61
C CYS A 686 -47.59 12.24 62.24
N GLY A 687 -46.60 13.12 62.24
CA GLY A 687 -46.43 14.50 62.71
C GLY A 687 -44.92 14.80 62.65
N THR A 688 -44.56 16.09 62.66
CA THR A 688 -43.34 16.70 63.24
C THR A 688 -42.03 15.88 63.22
N THR A 689 -40.89 16.34 62.69
CA THR A 689 -40.20 17.62 62.97
C THR A 689 -38.88 17.72 62.18
N ALA A 690 -38.49 18.96 61.87
CA ALA A 690 -37.13 19.56 61.86
C ALA A 690 -36.01 18.87 61.03
N ALA A 691 -35.46 19.45 59.96
CA ALA A 691 -34.75 20.73 59.77
C ALA A 691 -33.22 20.57 59.75
N SER A 692 -32.61 21.17 58.71
CA SER A 692 -31.25 21.76 58.59
C SER A 692 -30.01 20.92 58.99
N GLY A 693 -28.84 21.03 58.37
CA GLY A 693 -28.32 21.91 57.34
C GLY A 693 -26.79 21.84 57.38
N CYS A 694 -26.18 22.04 56.20
CA CYS A 694 -24.87 22.64 55.96
C CYS A 694 -23.55 22.14 56.62
N ARG A 695 -22.63 21.76 55.70
CA ARG A 695 -21.25 22.29 55.50
C ARG A 695 -20.03 21.56 56.09
N ARG A 696 -19.16 21.21 55.11
CA ARG A 696 -17.69 21.41 54.99
C ARG A 696 -16.73 20.53 55.82
N LEU A 697 -16.01 19.66 55.09
CA LEU A 697 -14.52 19.57 54.86
C LEU A 697 -13.55 19.94 56.02
N PRO A 698 -12.25 19.57 55.95
CA PRO A 698 -11.60 18.31 55.52
C PRO A 698 -10.45 17.90 56.50
N ARG A 699 -9.75 16.78 56.25
CA ARG A 699 -8.26 16.60 56.33
C ARG A 699 -7.87 15.13 56.57
N SER A 700 -6.99 14.64 55.69
CA SER A 700 -6.08 13.49 55.84
C SER A 700 -4.97 13.82 56.88
N PRO A 701 -4.21 12.87 57.49
CA PRO A 701 -3.30 11.95 56.77
C PRO A 701 -3.08 10.53 57.37
N ARG A 702 -2.46 9.65 56.57
CA ARG A 702 -1.82 8.33 56.88
C ARG A 702 -0.65 8.48 57.90
N PRO A 703 0.10 7.45 58.42
CA PRO A 703 0.37 6.08 57.90
C PRO A 703 0.69 4.95 58.95
N ALA A 704 1.32 3.85 58.46
CA ALA A 704 2.02 2.72 59.13
C ALA A 704 1.18 1.44 59.36
N ARG A 705 1.51 0.18 58.98
CA ARG A 705 2.70 -0.67 58.63
C ARG A 705 2.83 -1.84 59.64
N SER A 706 3.21 -3.02 59.10
CA SER A 706 3.71 -4.25 59.75
C SER A 706 2.64 -5.25 60.26
N SER A 707 2.42 -6.41 59.59
CA SER A 707 3.12 -7.73 59.66
C SER A 707 2.72 -8.54 60.91
N THR A 708 2.40 -9.85 60.89
CA THR A 708 3.10 -10.97 60.23
C THR A 708 2.30 -12.29 60.36
N ARG A 709 2.50 -13.19 59.36
CA ARG A 709 2.62 -14.68 59.40
C ARG A 709 1.47 -15.60 59.83
N CYS A 710 1.21 -16.59 58.95
CA CYS A 710 1.31 -18.02 59.26
C CYS A 710 1.91 -18.79 58.06
N ALA A 711 2.78 -19.75 58.34
CA ALA A 711 3.45 -20.72 57.44
C ALA A 711 2.64 -22.04 57.37
N GLY A 712 2.88 -23.04 56.50
CA GLY A 712 3.93 -23.27 55.51
C GLY A 712 3.78 -24.66 54.81
N THR A 713 4.72 -24.93 53.89
CA THR A 713 5.36 -26.24 53.52
C THR A 713 4.46 -27.39 52.96
N THR A 714 4.80 -28.19 51.91
CA THR A 714 6.10 -28.64 51.35
C THR A 714 5.92 -29.43 50.02
N ALA A 715 6.90 -29.30 49.08
CA ALA A 715 7.57 -30.31 48.22
C ALA A 715 6.76 -31.21 47.21
N THR A 716 7.23 -31.69 46.04
CA THR A 716 8.58 -31.98 45.49
C THR A 716 8.56 -32.08 43.94
N ARG A 717 9.75 -31.93 43.31
CA ARG A 717 10.10 -32.00 41.87
C ARG A 717 10.52 -33.40 41.35
N CYS A 718 10.45 -33.55 40.02
CA CYS A 718 11.33 -34.23 39.03
C CYS A 718 11.81 -35.70 39.22
N CYS A 719 11.63 -36.55 38.18
CA CYS A 719 12.66 -36.96 37.18
C CYS A 719 12.30 -38.24 36.35
N THR A 720 12.60 -38.18 35.05
CA THR A 720 13.19 -39.20 34.13
C THR A 720 12.53 -40.57 33.80
N ALA A 721 12.50 -40.83 32.48
CA ALA A 721 13.03 -42.02 31.76
C ALA A 721 12.05 -42.96 30.99
N ALA A 722 12.34 -43.04 29.68
CA ALA A 722 12.37 -44.21 28.78
C ALA A 722 11.13 -45.09 28.57
N THR A 723 10.69 -45.22 27.30
CA THR A 723 10.76 -46.46 26.49
C THR A 723 10.17 -46.26 25.07
N ALA A 724 10.86 -46.80 24.06
CA ALA A 724 10.38 -47.10 22.70
C ALA A 724 10.35 -48.64 22.54
N PRO A 725 9.97 -49.26 21.39
CA PRO A 725 9.02 -48.94 20.31
C PRO A 725 7.97 -50.08 20.14
N PRO A 726 7.26 -50.21 18.98
CA PRO A 726 7.75 -51.24 18.05
C PRO A 726 7.66 -50.90 16.55
N SER A 727 8.53 -51.56 15.81
CA SER A 727 8.68 -51.65 14.35
C SER A 727 7.66 -52.61 13.71
N ILE A 728 7.06 -52.24 12.57
CA ILE A 728 6.63 -53.19 11.53
C ILE A 728 6.83 -52.57 10.14
N ALA A 729 7.66 -53.23 9.33
CA ALA A 729 7.62 -53.31 7.86
C ALA A 729 7.76 -54.82 7.53
N PRO A 730 7.62 -55.33 6.28
CA PRO A 730 7.35 -54.68 4.99
C PRO A 730 6.27 -55.40 4.15
N SER A 731 5.88 -54.85 2.98
CA SER A 731 5.56 -55.69 1.82
C SER A 731 5.82 -54.94 0.51
N ALA A 732 6.61 -55.57 -0.33
CA ALA A 732 6.85 -55.22 -1.72
C ALA A 732 5.82 -55.95 -2.60
N CYS A 733 5.40 -55.32 -3.69
CA CYS A 733 4.97 -56.06 -4.87
C CYS A 733 5.43 -55.30 -6.12
N ALA A 734 6.26 -55.99 -6.89
CA ALA A 734 6.78 -55.57 -8.18
C ALA A 734 5.89 -56.11 -9.31
N ALA A 735 5.81 -55.36 -10.41
CA ALA A 735 5.73 -55.83 -11.80
C ALA A 735 5.82 -54.57 -12.69
N SER A 736 6.92 -54.26 -13.40
CA SER A 736 7.37 -54.84 -14.68
C SER A 736 6.29 -54.72 -15.76
N THR A 737 6.49 -54.28 -16.99
CA THR A 737 7.65 -53.96 -17.85
C THR A 737 7.01 -53.66 -19.21
N TRP A 738 7.44 -52.62 -19.95
CA TRP A 738 7.49 -52.69 -21.42
C TRP A 738 8.72 -51.92 -21.92
N ARG A 739 9.66 -52.68 -22.51
CA ARG A 739 10.84 -52.28 -23.29
C ARG A 739 10.38 -51.71 -24.64
N ALA A 740 10.91 -50.59 -25.14
CA ALA A 740 12.21 -50.35 -25.79
C ALA A 740 12.28 -50.79 -27.27
N THR A 741 12.58 -49.82 -28.15
CA THR A 741 13.41 -49.88 -29.38
C THR A 741 13.59 -48.42 -29.86
N SER A 742 14.76 -47.77 -29.75
CA SER A 742 15.91 -47.75 -30.69
C SER A 742 15.51 -47.18 -32.08
N THR A 743 16.14 -46.14 -32.65
CA THR A 743 17.57 -46.04 -33.07
C THR A 743 17.92 -44.65 -33.67
N CYS A 744 19.20 -44.25 -33.52
CA CYS A 744 20.07 -43.47 -34.45
C CYS A 744 19.70 -42.02 -34.85
N SER A 745 20.60 -41.12 -35.25
CA SER A 745 22.05 -40.84 -35.12
C SER A 745 22.36 -39.66 -36.08
N ALA A 746 23.49 -38.97 -35.87
CA ALA A 746 24.18 -37.99 -36.74
C ALA A 746 23.87 -36.51 -36.44
N ARG A 747 24.80 -35.74 -35.82
CA ARG A 747 26.10 -35.19 -36.27
C ARG A 747 25.96 -33.90 -37.10
N GLY A 748 26.64 -32.86 -36.59
CA GLY A 748 26.87 -31.54 -37.15
C GLY A 748 27.51 -30.68 -36.08
#